data_AF-A0AA41CJF2-F1
#
_entry.id   AF-A0AA41CJF2-F1
#
_cell.length_a   1.000
_cell.length_b   1.000
_cell.length_c   1.000
_cell.angle_alpha   90.00
_cell.angle_beta   90.00
_cell.angle_gamma   90.00
#
_symmetry.space_group_name_H-M   'P 1'
#
loop_
_entity.id
_entity.type
_entity.pdbx_description
1 polymer ?
#
loop_
_entity_poly.entity_id
_entity_poly.type
_entity_poly.pdbx_seq_one_letter_code
_entity_poly.pdbx_strand_id
1 'polypeptide(L)'
;MANAEHSGGPAEAFGATAVGGTRARLRAARLGLWLLAAVLAARQVALVLTTPSGERLTDLETWVGPEGVLHVSGSLYDSTEFTGTPFGGLVLKPLTRSAEQTLGWGWTFGTLLLVVALALIAARALPQPVGRRTALLAAPVAVSLLMVSLPVRNTLWLGQTSIIPVLLVLLGCFVAHGQRAGGVLVGVAAALQPTLLLFAPLLWLTGRRQAATVTAVTFASATALAWAAMPQDSAAYWVHHLAGVGLGGPADALANQSLHGALLRLGLEGPLEIALFLLLGAVVVTLGLRRAVHYARDGQLLLAVGITGCAAIAVSPTAWQHQLLWVLLTVVGRVGTRARDRLVWPVAVVLVMTLPAKMMLPNMAFLHPLRDNTVLLAALAAATAVPFLRRTSPYFRDPVPTPYAPPVPARFAFVPLLPFLRRVLIRPNLLLEMLLIRVTYAGYAKVRLAATGGSNEAGRTRAEQHGQQILDLERVLHMDIEHAVNHAVVKAGWLRNFFDFYYTSFHFVVPLTVLGLLYWRRPVHYRWARSALGFATLLALVGFWLYPLAPPRLMPDLGIIDTVHGVQDFSQPDYGTLTALTNQYAAMPSLHFGWSLWCGLVIAIIAPRTWMKVLGLLHPLFTAAAIVATGNHWILDAAGGAVVVGGGFALTYLFQGPRARTVTAAPEEDGVKEVSSGPPAPEKDRTPS
;
A
#
# COMPACT_ATOMS: atom_id res chain seq x y z
N MET A 1 -43.04 -13.07 -56.92
CA MET A 1 -42.24 -13.76 -57.95
C MET A 1 -40.78 -13.64 -57.51
N ALA A 2 -40.29 -14.58 -56.68
CA ALA A 2 -39.53 -15.80 -57.06
C ALA A 2 -38.18 -15.46 -57.72
N ASN A 3 -36.97 -15.92 -57.34
CA ASN A 3 -36.37 -16.88 -56.39
C ASN A 3 -34.88 -16.45 -56.22
N ALA A 4 -34.21 -16.44 -55.06
CA ALA A 4 -33.63 -17.53 -54.25
C ALA A 4 -32.48 -18.34 -54.91
N GLU A 5 -31.26 -18.26 -54.33
CA GLU A 5 -30.31 -19.35 -53.94
C GLU A 5 -28.88 -18.76 -53.72
N HIS A 6 -28.37 -18.66 -52.48
CA HIS A 6 -27.70 -19.67 -51.63
C HIS A 6 -26.19 -19.87 -51.88
N SER A 7 -25.37 -19.24 -51.03
CA SER A 7 -24.16 -19.87 -50.48
C SER A 7 -23.87 -19.29 -49.08
N GLY A 8 -24.35 -19.99 -48.04
CA GLY A 8 -24.05 -19.69 -46.65
C GLY A 8 -22.76 -20.38 -46.18
N GLY A 9 -21.96 -19.66 -45.40
CA GLY A 9 -20.87 -20.17 -44.57
C GLY A 9 -20.86 -19.41 -43.24
N PRO A 10 -20.74 -20.08 -42.06
CA PRO A 10 -21.18 -19.54 -40.78
C PRO A 10 -20.12 -18.63 -40.13
N ALA A 11 -20.37 -17.32 -40.09
CA ALA A 11 -19.55 -16.34 -39.36
C ALA A 11 -20.02 -16.06 -37.91
N GLU A 12 -21.00 -16.78 -37.36
CA GLU A 12 -21.65 -16.38 -36.08
C GLU A 12 -21.28 -17.20 -34.82
N ALA A 13 -20.49 -18.28 -34.91
CA ALA A 13 -20.23 -19.15 -33.73
C ALA A 13 -19.08 -18.67 -32.80
N PHE A 14 -18.12 -17.88 -33.28
CA PHE A 14 -16.98 -17.43 -32.47
C PHE A 14 -17.25 -16.14 -31.65
N GLY A 15 -18.21 -15.31 -32.08
CA GLY A 15 -18.61 -14.10 -31.34
C GLY A 15 -19.44 -14.41 -30.10
N ALA A 16 -20.40 -15.34 -30.21
CA ALA A 16 -21.31 -15.68 -29.12
C ALA A 16 -20.60 -16.39 -27.94
N THR A 17 -19.65 -17.27 -28.23
CA THR A 17 -18.87 -18.02 -27.23
C THR A 17 -17.87 -17.14 -26.48
N ALA A 18 -17.20 -16.19 -27.17
CA ALA A 18 -16.31 -15.22 -26.55
C ALA A 18 -17.05 -14.20 -25.67
N VAL A 19 -18.23 -13.75 -26.09
CA VAL A 19 -19.12 -12.87 -25.31
C VAL A 19 -19.70 -13.60 -24.10
N GLY A 20 -20.10 -14.87 -24.26
CA GLY A 20 -20.53 -15.75 -23.18
C GLY A 20 -19.44 -15.97 -22.12
N GLY A 21 -18.22 -16.29 -22.55
CA GLY A 21 -17.06 -16.44 -21.67
C GLY A 21 -16.68 -15.15 -20.92
N THR A 22 -16.79 -13.98 -21.57
CA THR A 22 -16.54 -12.69 -20.93
C THR A 22 -17.58 -12.36 -19.87
N ARG A 23 -18.86 -12.67 -20.13
CA ARG A 23 -19.95 -12.49 -19.16
C ARG A 23 -19.81 -13.44 -17.97
N ALA A 24 -19.45 -14.70 -18.21
CA ALA A 24 -19.18 -15.69 -17.15
C ALA A 24 -18.01 -15.27 -16.26
N ARG A 25 -16.88 -14.85 -16.84
CA ARG A 25 -15.71 -14.34 -16.10
C ARG A 25 -16.05 -13.12 -15.24
N LEU A 26 -16.84 -12.18 -15.78
CA LEU A 26 -17.27 -11.01 -15.01
C LEU A 26 -18.21 -11.38 -13.86
N ARG A 27 -19.11 -12.35 -14.07
CA ARG A 27 -19.98 -12.89 -13.00
C ARG A 27 -19.14 -13.58 -11.92
N ALA A 28 -18.20 -14.43 -12.30
CA ALA A 28 -17.29 -15.10 -11.36
C ALA A 28 -16.45 -14.08 -10.56
N ALA A 29 -15.88 -13.07 -11.23
CA ALA A 29 -15.13 -12.01 -10.56
C ALA A 29 -16.01 -11.20 -9.58
N ARG A 30 -17.25 -10.89 -9.97
CA ARG A 30 -18.21 -10.22 -9.10
C ARG A 30 -18.55 -11.07 -7.87
N LEU A 31 -18.84 -12.35 -8.06
CA LEU A 31 -19.14 -13.29 -6.97
C LEU A 31 -17.93 -13.45 -6.04
N GLY A 32 -16.73 -13.60 -6.60
CA GLY A 32 -15.49 -13.69 -5.82
C GLY A 32 -15.22 -12.44 -4.98
N LEU A 33 -15.51 -11.25 -5.50
CA LEU A 33 -15.37 -9.99 -4.75
C LEU A 33 -16.42 -9.84 -3.65
N TRP A 34 -17.66 -10.29 -3.87
CA TRP A 34 -18.68 -10.32 -2.81
C TRP A 34 -18.35 -11.36 -1.74
N LEU A 35 -17.82 -12.53 -2.13
CA LEU A 35 -17.33 -13.53 -1.19
C LEU A 35 -16.17 -12.97 -0.35
N LEU A 36 -15.22 -12.28 -0.98
CA LEU A 36 -14.14 -11.60 -0.27
C LEU A 36 -14.69 -10.57 0.73
N ALA A 37 -15.64 -9.74 0.31
CA ALA A 37 -16.30 -8.78 1.20
C ALA A 37 -17.00 -9.46 2.40
N ALA A 38 -17.68 -10.59 2.16
CA ALA A 38 -18.34 -11.37 3.20
C ALA A 38 -17.34 -12.00 4.17
N VAL A 39 -16.25 -12.60 3.67
CA VAL A 39 -15.17 -13.16 4.50
C VAL A 39 -14.51 -12.07 5.35
N LEU A 40 -14.26 -10.90 4.78
CA LEU A 40 -13.70 -9.76 5.52
C LEU A 40 -14.66 -9.29 6.62
N ALA A 41 -15.96 -9.15 6.33
CA ALA A 41 -16.95 -8.79 7.33
C ALA A 41 -17.05 -9.83 8.44
N ALA A 42 -17.14 -11.13 8.09
CA ALA A 42 -17.14 -12.23 9.05
C ALA A 42 -15.89 -12.24 9.93
N ARG A 43 -14.71 -11.97 9.34
CA ARG A 43 -13.45 -11.82 10.09
C ARG A 43 -13.52 -10.65 11.07
N GLN A 44 -14.08 -9.50 10.70
CA GLN A 44 -14.21 -8.38 11.62
C GLN A 44 -15.17 -8.70 12.77
N VAL A 45 -16.31 -9.33 12.48
CA VAL A 45 -17.26 -9.80 13.50
C VAL A 45 -16.57 -10.78 14.44
N ALA A 46 -15.87 -11.79 13.91
CA ALA A 46 -15.15 -12.76 14.71
C ALA A 46 -14.12 -12.08 15.62
N LEU A 47 -13.31 -11.16 15.09
CA LEU A 47 -12.31 -10.44 15.87
C LEU A 47 -12.92 -9.67 17.04
N VAL A 48 -14.00 -8.92 16.81
CA VAL A 48 -14.66 -8.15 17.89
C VAL A 48 -15.29 -9.10 18.92
N LEU A 49 -15.92 -10.19 18.48
CA LEU A 49 -16.62 -11.09 19.38
C LEU A 49 -15.70 -12.04 20.16
N THR A 50 -14.54 -12.41 19.62
CA THR A 50 -13.54 -13.24 20.31
C THR A 50 -12.63 -12.42 21.23
N THR A 51 -12.59 -11.10 21.07
CA THR A 51 -11.83 -10.22 21.97
C THR A 51 -12.58 -10.12 23.31
N PRO A 52 -11.89 -10.22 24.47
CA PRO A 52 -12.50 -10.07 25.79
C PRO A 52 -13.33 -8.79 25.90
N SER A 53 -14.39 -8.81 26.71
CA SER A 53 -15.34 -7.68 26.80
C SER A 53 -14.68 -6.36 27.13
N GLY A 54 -13.68 -6.34 28.02
CA GLY A 54 -12.94 -5.13 28.42
C GLY A 54 -11.86 -4.66 27.43
N GLU A 55 -11.63 -5.38 26.34
CA GLU A 55 -10.63 -5.04 25.31
C GLU A 55 -11.27 -4.74 23.94
N ARG A 56 -12.60 -4.88 23.83
CA ARG A 56 -13.35 -4.61 22.60
C ARG A 56 -14.25 -3.40 22.80
N LEU A 57 -14.47 -2.63 21.73
CA LEU A 57 -15.35 -1.46 21.75
C LEU A 57 -14.98 -0.50 22.89
N THR A 58 -13.68 -0.30 23.13
CA THR A 58 -13.17 0.32 24.37
C THR A 58 -13.79 1.67 24.65
N ASP A 59 -13.87 2.55 23.66
CA ASP A 59 -14.46 3.88 23.85
C ASP A 59 -15.97 3.79 24.08
N LEU A 60 -16.66 2.90 23.38
CA LEU A 60 -18.09 2.68 23.59
C LEU A 60 -18.39 2.11 24.98
N GLU A 61 -17.56 1.21 25.49
CA GLU A 61 -17.67 0.71 26.87
C GLU A 61 -17.39 1.82 27.88
N THR A 62 -16.38 2.66 27.64
CA THR A 62 -16.11 3.86 28.45
C THR A 62 -17.28 4.85 28.42
N TRP A 63 -18.02 4.97 27.31
CA TRP A 63 -19.12 5.93 27.21
C TRP A 63 -20.45 5.38 27.72
N VAL A 64 -20.75 4.11 27.42
CA VAL A 64 -22.08 3.49 27.51
C VAL A 64 -22.12 2.27 28.44
N GLY A 65 -20.97 1.85 28.96
CA GLY A 65 -20.90 0.79 29.96
C GLY A 65 -21.60 1.15 31.27
N PRO A 66 -21.69 0.21 32.23
CA PRO A 66 -22.39 0.42 33.50
C PRO A 66 -21.92 1.65 34.29
N GLU A 67 -20.64 1.98 34.17
CA GLU A 67 -19.99 3.17 34.78
C GLU A 67 -19.62 4.22 33.71
N GLY A 68 -20.26 4.16 32.55
CA GLY A 68 -19.88 4.95 31.39
C GLY A 68 -20.15 6.44 31.57
N VAL A 69 -19.33 7.28 30.94
CA VAL A 69 -19.38 8.75 31.07
C VAL A 69 -20.76 9.35 30.69
N LEU A 70 -21.56 8.66 29.87
CA LEU A 70 -22.92 9.11 29.51
C LEU A 70 -23.99 8.79 30.57
N HIS A 71 -23.69 7.91 31.53
CA HIS A 71 -24.57 7.56 32.67
C HIS A 71 -24.35 8.46 33.88
N VAL A 72 -23.12 8.94 34.08
CA VAL A 72 -22.77 9.78 35.22
C VAL A 72 -23.52 11.11 35.13
N SER A 73 -24.03 11.60 36.26
CA SER A 73 -24.74 12.88 36.37
C SER A 73 -23.83 14.11 36.28
N GLY A 74 -22.52 13.91 36.17
CA GLY A 74 -21.48 14.94 36.03
C GLY A 74 -21.25 15.40 34.58
N SER A 75 -20.20 16.19 34.36
CA SER A 75 -19.87 16.68 33.03
C SER A 75 -19.27 15.57 32.17
N LEU A 76 -19.57 15.58 30.86
CA LEU A 76 -19.07 14.59 29.90
C LEU A 76 -17.55 14.62 29.74
N TYR A 77 -16.92 15.74 30.10
CA TYR A 77 -15.51 15.99 29.82
C TYR A 77 -14.62 15.93 31.07
N ASP A 78 -15.18 15.64 32.24
CA ASP A 78 -14.42 15.58 33.49
C ASP A 78 -13.38 14.46 33.48
N SER A 79 -13.69 13.30 32.87
CA SER A 79 -12.72 12.21 32.67
C SER A 79 -11.81 12.44 31.46
N THR A 80 -12.12 13.41 30.60
CA THR A 80 -11.53 13.63 29.27
C THR A 80 -11.65 12.46 28.29
N GLU A 81 -12.32 11.36 28.63
CA GLU A 81 -12.40 10.15 27.78
C GLU A 81 -13.45 10.27 26.66
N PHE A 82 -14.44 11.15 26.82
CA PHE A 82 -15.42 11.42 25.77
C PHE A 82 -14.85 12.38 24.72
N THR A 83 -14.69 11.89 23.49
CA THR A 83 -14.10 12.65 22.38
C THR A 83 -15.13 13.29 21.43
N GLY A 84 -16.42 13.03 21.65
CA GLY A 84 -17.50 13.54 20.80
C GLY A 84 -17.83 15.01 21.05
N THR A 85 -18.71 15.59 20.24
CA THR A 85 -19.28 16.92 20.52
C THR A 85 -20.37 16.85 21.59
N PRO A 86 -20.72 17.98 22.24
CA PRO A 86 -21.86 18.01 23.16
C PRO A 86 -23.18 17.57 22.50
N PHE A 87 -23.38 17.94 21.22
CA PHE A 87 -24.52 17.46 20.44
C PHE A 87 -24.46 15.93 20.22
N GLY A 88 -23.27 15.38 19.94
CA GLY A 88 -23.06 13.94 19.85
C GLY A 88 -23.39 13.23 21.17
N GLY A 89 -22.96 13.77 22.30
CA GLY A 89 -23.32 13.27 23.64
C GLY A 89 -24.83 13.28 23.88
N LEU A 90 -25.49 14.39 23.55
CA LEU A 90 -26.96 14.52 23.65
C LEU A 90 -27.71 13.46 22.82
N VAL A 91 -27.24 13.19 21.59
CA VAL A 91 -27.85 12.18 20.70
C VAL A 91 -27.56 10.76 21.17
N LEU A 92 -26.40 10.51 21.76
CA LEU A 92 -26.00 9.18 22.23
C LEU A 92 -26.62 8.83 23.60
N LYS A 93 -26.89 9.82 24.46
CA LYS A 93 -27.40 9.59 25.82
C LYS A 93 -28.69 8.75 25.89
N PRO A 94 -29.70 8.91 25.02
CA PRO A 94 -30.87 8.03 25.01
C PRO A 94 -30.58 6.60 24.54
N LEU A 95 -29.53 6.42 23.73
CA LEU A 95 -29.16 5.12 23.17
C LEU A 95 -28.44 4.22 24.17
N THR A 96 -27.95 4.77 25.28
CA THR A 96 -27.11 4.06 26.25
C THR A 96 -27.81 2.86 26.88
N ARG A 97 -29.06 3.04 27.35
CA ARG A 97 -29.87 1.98 27.95
C ARG A 97 -30.18 0.81 27.00
N SER A 98 -30.27 1.07 25.69
CA SER A 98 -30.51 0.01 24.69
C SER A 98 -29.21 -0.71 24.30
N ALA A 99 -28.10 0.03 24.32
CA ALA A 99 -26.78 -0.47 24.00
C ALA A 99 -26.26 -1.39 25.11
N GLU A 100 -26.55 -1.12 26.40
CA GLU A 100 -26.20 -2.02 27.53
C GLU A 100 -26.54 -3.50 27.27
N GLN A 101 -27.71 -3.78 26.68
CA GLN A 101 -28.21 -5.14 26.44
C GLN A 101 -27.74 -5.77 25.13
N THR A 102 -27.21 -4.97 24.19
CA THR A 102 -26.82 -5.41 22.84
C THR A 102 -25.40 -5.02 22.43
N LEU A 103 -24.61 -4.48 23.37
CA LEU A 103 -23.38 -3.67 23.18
C LEU A 103 -22.42 -4.24 22.14
N GLY A 104 -22.16 -5.55 22.20
CA GLY A 104 -21.27 -6.21 21.25
C GLY A 104 -21.90 -6.43 19.87
N TRP A 105 -23.02 -7.16 19.84
CA TRP A 105 -23.63 -7.62 18.59
C TRP A 105 -24.31 -6.48 17.83
N GLY A 106 -25.24 -5.77 18.46
CA GLY A 106 -26.02 -4.72 17.81
C GLY A 106 -25.14 -3.63 17.22
N TRP A 107 -24.14 -3.17 17.98
CA TRP A 107 -23.21 -2.14 17.52
C TRP A 107 -22.32 -2.61 16.37
N THR A 108 -21.78 -3.83 16.45
CA THR A 108 -20.91 -4.39 15.40
C THR A 108 -21.69 -4.55 14.09
N PHE A 109 -22.86 -5.18 14.14
CA PHE A 109 -23.69 -5.38 12.94
C PHE A 109 -24.22 -4.05 12.39
N GLY A 110 -24.63 -3.12 13.25
CA GLY A 110 -25.03 -1.77 12.85
C GLY A 110 -23.90 -1.02 12.15
N THR A 111 -22.70 -1.04 12.72
CA THR A 111 -21.50 -0.42 12.12
C THR A 111 -21.18 -1.03 10.76
N LEU A 112 -21.23 -2.36 10.63
CA LEU A 112 -21.00 -3.04 9.35
C LEU A 112 -22.04 -2.64 8.30
N LEU A 113 -23.31 -2.52 8.68
CA LEU A 113 -24.37 -2.07 7.79
C LEU A 113 -24.11 -0.62 7.32
N LEU A 114 -23.68 0.27 8.21
CA LEU A 114 -23.30 1.64 7.87
C LEU A 114 -22.13 1.67 6.87
N VAL A 115 -21.12 0.81 7.05
CA VAL A 115 -20.00 0.72 6.10
C VAL A 115 -20.47 0.21 4.74
N VAL A 116 -21.34 -0.79 4.70
CA VAL A 116 -21.92 -1.28 3.44
C VAL A 116 -22.73 -0.18 2.76
N ALA A 117 -23.57 0.56 3.49
CA ALA A 117 -24.34 1.67 2.95
C ALA A 117 -23.42 2.76 2.35
N LEU A 118 -22.38 3.15 3.08
CA LEU A 118 -21.37 4.11 2.63
C LEU A 118 -20.69 3.63 1.33
N ALA A 119 -20.27 2.37 1.28
CA ALA A 119 -19.64 1.76 0.12
C ALA A 119 -20.56 1.77 -1.11
N LEU A 120 -21.84 1.42 -0.94
CA LEU A 120 -22.83 1.40 -2.01
C LEU A 120 -23.11 2.80 -2.56
N ILE A 121 -23.20 3.81 -1.69
CA ILE A 121 -23.39 5.21 -2.10
C ILE A 121 -22.16 5.70 -2.85
N ALA A 122 -20.95 5.48 -2.32
CA ALA A 122 -19.70 5.85 -2.99
C ALA A 122 -19.55 5.18 -4.36
N ALA A 123 -19.89 3.89 -4.47
CA ALA A 123 -19.84 3.15 -5.74
C ALA A 123 -20.84 3.70 -6.78
N ARG A 124 -22.04 4.12 -6.35
CA ARG A 124 -23.04 4.75 -7.22
C ARG A 124 -22.67 6.19 -7.61
N ALA A 125 -21.93 6.89 -6.76
CA ALA A 125 -21.49 8.28 -6.94
C ALA A 125 -20.26 8.44 -7.87
N LEU A 126 -19.78 7.35 -8.48
CA LEU A 126 -18.66 7.42 -9.42
C LEU A 126 -18.95 8.34 -10.63
N PRO A 127 -17.95 9.08 -11.14
CA PRO A 127 -18.15 10.00 -12.27
C PRO A 127 -18.64 9.27 -13.53
N GLN A 128 -19.82 9.64 -14.03
CA GLN A 128 -20.42 9.05 -15.23
C GLN A 128 -19.77 9.56 -16.52
N PRO A 129 -19.70 8.76 -17.60
CA PRO A 129 -20.16 7.39 -17.70
C PRO A 129 -19.17 6.39 -17.10
N VAL A 130 -19.67 5.44 -16.32
CA VAL A 130 -18.89 4.29 -15.86
C VAL A 130 -19.09 3.09 -16.79
N GLY A 131 -18.01 2.37 -17.10
CA GLY A 131 -18.11 1.12 -17.86
C GLY A 131 -18.88 0.05 -17.07
N ARG A 132 -19.60 -0.84 -17.77
CA ARG A 132 -20.41 -1.92 -17.16
C ARG A 132 -19.62 -2.76 -16.14
N ARG A 133 -18.33 -3.04 -16.43
CA ARG A 133 -17.45 -3.76 -15.50
C ARG A 133 -17.25 -2.97 -14.21
N THR A 134 -16.90 -1.69 -14.29
CA THR A 134 -16.70 -0.82 -13.13
C THR A 134 -17.99 -0.70 -12.31
N ALA A 135 -19.14 -0.49 -12.95
CA ALA A 135 -20.43 -0.40 -12.25
C ALA A 135 -20.76 -1.65 -11.43
N LEU A 136 -20.48 -2.85 -11.96
CA LEU A 136 -20.77 -4.12 -11.29
C LEU A 136 -19.78 -4.47 -10.18
N LEU A 137 -18.52 -4.02 -10.30
CA LEU A 137 -17.45 -4.37 -9.36
C LEU A 137 -17.18 -3.29 -8.32
N ALA A 138 -17.61 -2.03 -8.54
CA ALA A 138 -17.32 -0.91 -7.65
C ALA A 138 -17.85 -1.13 -6.22
N ALA A 139 -19.08 -1.63 -6.08
CA ALA A 139 -19.69 -1.89 -4.78
C ALA A 139 -18.89 -2.89 -3.93
N PRO A 140 -18.67 -4.14 -4.36
CA PRO A 140 -17.92 -5.09 -3.53
C PRO A 140 -16.46 -4.65 -3.33
N VAL A 141 -15.83 -4.00 -4.31
CA VAL A 141 -14.48 -3.43 -4.11
C VAL A 141 -14.48 -2.35 -3.02
N ALA A 142 -15.44 -1.42 -3.05
CA ALA A 142 -15.55 -0.38 -2.03
C ALA A 142 -15.79 -0.97 -0.62
N VAL A 143 -16.66 -1.98 -0.51
CA VAL A 143 -16.90 -2.69 0.76
C VAL A 143 -15.61 -3.35 1.25
N SER A 144 -14.90 -4.10 0.40
CA SER A 144 -13.64 -4.74 0.78
C SER A 144 -12.57 -3.72 1.20
N LEU A 145 -12.41 -2.61 0.47
CA LEU A 145 -11.45 -1.56 0.81
C LEU A 145 -11.77 -0.90 2.15
N LEU A 146 -13.04 -0.59 2.41
CA LEU A 146 -13.48 -0.03 3.69
C LEU A 146 -13.25 -1.03 4.83
N MET A 147 -13.59 -2.32 4.66
CA MET A 147 -13.39 -3.35 5.69
C MET A 147 -11.94 -3.56 6.12
N VAL A 148 -10.97 -3.34 5.23
CA VAL A 148 -9.54 -3.48 5.54
C VAL A 148 -8.95 -2.15 6.02
N SER A 149 -9.64 -1.02 5.80
CA SER A 149 -9.15 0.30 6.15
C SER A 149 -8.99 0.49 7.66
N LEU A 150 -7.94 1.20 8.05
CA LEU A 150 -7.58 1.59 9.40
C LEU A 150 -8.72 2.36 10.08
N PRO A 151 -9.40 3.32 9.43
CA PRO A 151 -10.49 4.03 10.08
C PRO A 151 -11.61 3.08 10.50
N VAL A 152 -12.09 2.19 9.61
CA VAL A 152 -13.16 1.23 9.94
C VAL A 152 -12.72 0.22 10.99
N ARG A 153 -11.48 -0.28 10.89
CA ARG A 153 -10.93 -1.20 11.89
C ARG A 153 -10.87 -0.55 13.27
N ASN A 154 -10.43 0.70 13.34
CA ASN A 154 -10.42 1.47 14.59
C ASN A 154 -11.85 1.76 15.06
N THR A 155 -12.78 2.06 14.17
CA THR A 155 -14.19 2.26 14.53
C THR A 155 -14.81 1.00 15.16
N LEU A 156 -14.52 -0.18 14.61
CA LEU A 156 -14.99 -1.46 15.14
C LEU A 156 -14.25 -1.90 16.42
N TRP A 157 -12.98 -1.49 16.59
CA TRP A 157 -12.21 -1.75 17.79
C TRP A 157 -12.63 -0.84 18.95
N LEU A 158 -12.86 0.44 18.68
CA LEU A 158 -13.18 1.47 19.67
C LEU A 158 -14.69 1.61 19.91
N GLY A 159 -15.53 1.22 18.95
CA GLY A 159 -16.98 1.44 19.00
C GLY A 159 -17.39 2.89 18.68
N GLN A 160 -16.61 3.57 17.83
CA GLN A 160 -16.79 4.98 17.48
C GLN A 160 -17.96 5.22 16.50
N THR A 161 -18.48 6.45 16.44
CA THR A 161 -19.59 6.84 15.54
C THR A 161 -19.16 7.55 14.26
N SER A 162 -17.85 7.68 14.05
CA SER A 162 -17.21 8.43 12.95
C SER A 162 -17.61 8.08 11.51
N ILE A 163 -18.22 6.91 11.26
CA ILE A 163 -18.79 6.58 9.94
C ILE A 163 -20.06 7.39 9.66
N ILE A 164 -20.83 7.73 10.69
CA ILE A 164 -22.13 8.41 10.57
C ILE A 164 -21.99 9.80 9.92
N PRO A 165 -21.10 10.70 10.38
CA PRO A 165 -20.93 12.01 9.73
C PRO A 165 -20.57 11.91 8.25
N VAL A 166 -19.68 10.98 7.88
CA VAL A 166 -19.29 10.75 6.49
C VAL A 166 -20.47 10.28 5.65
N LEU A 167 -21.24 9.32 6.18
CA LEU A 167 -22.43 8.78 5.53
C LEU A 167 -23.50 9.86 5.33
N LEU A 168 -23.75 10.69 6.35
CA LEU A 168 -24.73 11.79 6.27
C LEU A 168 -24.37 12.80 5.17
N VAL A 169 -23.09 13.17 5.03
CA VAL A 169 -22.64 14.05 3.95
C VAL A 169 -22.84 13.39 2.58
N LEU A 170 -22.51 12.11 2.44
CA LEU A 170 -22.71 11.38 1.18
C LEU A 170 -24.20 11.26 0.83
N LEU A 171 -25.05 10.94 1.81
CA LEU A 171 -26.50 10.93 1.63
C LEU A 171 -27.00 12.30 1.18
N GLY A 172 -26.56 13.37 1.85
CA GLY A 172 -26.96 14.74 1.52
C GLY A 172 -26.48 15.20 0.14
N CYS A 173 -25.32 14.73 -0.30
CA CYS A 173 -24.76 15.11 -1.61
C CYS A 173 -25.33 14.30 -2.78
N PHE A 174 -25.65 13.02 -2.58
CA PHE A 174 -25.93 12.05 -3.65
C PHE A 174 -27.30 11.37 -3.62
N VAL A 175 -27.98 11.30 -2.46
CA VAL A 175 -29.22 10.52 -2.29
C VAL A 175 -30.42 11.38 -1.94
N ALA A 176 -30.23 12.43 -1.13
CA ALA A 176 -31.31 13.27 -0.65
C ALA A 176 -32.08 13.94 -1.79
N HIS A 177 -33.42 13.87 -1.72
CA HIS A 177 -34.30 14.51 -2.67
C HIS A 177 -34.44 16.00 -2.32
N GLY A 178 -33.75 16.86 -3.06
CA GLY A 178 -33.81 18.32 -2.91
C GLY A 178 -32.74 18.92 -1.99
N GLN A 179 -32.48 20.22 -2.18
CA GLN A 179 -31.38 20.92 -1.50
C GLN A 179 -31.58 21.06 0.01
N ARG A 180 -32.81 21.20 0.49
CA ARG A 180 -33.10 21.35 1.92
C ARG A 180 -32.77 20.07 2.70
N ALA A 181 -33.31 18.93 2.27
CA ALA A 181 -33.03 17.63 2.90
C ALA A 181 -31.53 17.32 2.89
N GLY A 182 -30.84 17.60 1.76
CA GLY A 182 -29.39 17.45 1.69
C GLY A 182 -28.64 18.38 2.65
N GLY A 183 -29.07 19.63 2.76
CA GLY A 183 -28.51 20.61 3.69
C GLY A 183 -28.64 20.19 5.15
N VAL A 184 -29.81 19.67 5.55
CA VAL A 184 -30.06 19.18 6.92
C VAL A 184 -29.10 18.04 7.27
N LEU A 185 -28.97 17.04 6.39
CA LEU A 185 -28.07 15.90 6.64
C LEU A 185 -26.62 16.35 6.82
N VAL A 186 -26.13 17.24 5.96
CA VAL A 186 -24.76 17.79 6.07
C VAL A 186 -24.62 18.67 7.32
N GLY A 187 -25.67 19.41 7.71
CA GLY A 187 -25.66 20.23 8.94
C GLY A 187 -25.63 19.39 10.22
N VAL A 188 -26.39 18.29 10.27
CA VAL A 188 -26.31 17.31 11.37
C VAL A 188 -24.93 16.64 11.40
N ALA A 189 -24.37 16.30 10.24
CA ALA A 189 -23.00 15.79 10.16
C ALA A 189 -21.98 16.80 10.73
N ALA A 190 -22.13 18.08 10.42
CA ALA A 190 -21.32 19.15 10.99
C ALA A 190 -21.53 19.31 12.51
N ALA A 191 -22.74 19.07 13.03
CA ALA A 191 -22.98 19.14 14.48
C ALA A 191 -22.29 17.98 15.24
N LEU A 192 -22.19 16.81 14.61
CA LEU A 192 -21.42 15.67 15.11
C LEU A 192 -19.90 15.87 14.94
N GLN A 193 -19.48 16.51 13.85
CA GLN A 193 -18.08 16.78 13.52
C GLN A 193 -17.94 18.19 12.92
N PRO A 194 -17.61 19.22 13.73
CA PRO A 194 -17.68 20.64 13.33
C PRO A 194 -16.91 21.02 12.08
N THR A 195 -15.79 20.36 11.81
CA THR A 195 -14.98 20.62 10.61
C THR A 195 -15.71 20.32 9.30
N LEU A 196 -16.79 19.50 9.33
CA LEU A 196 -17.63 19.26 8.16
C LEU A 196 -18.49 20.47 7.78
N LEU A 197 -18.51 21.55 8.57
CA LEU A 197 -19.10 22.82 8.15
C LEU A 197 -18.41 23.37 6.89
N LEU A 198 -17.19 22.93 6.58
CA LEU A 198 -16.47 23.23 5.33
C LEU A 198 -17.22 22.75 4.07
N PHE A 199 -18.20 21.85 4.18
CA PHE A 199 -19.06 21.48 3.07
C PHE A 199 -20.05 22.59 2.69
N ALA A 200 -20.43 23.50 3.59
CA ALA A 200 -21.30 24.63 3.28
C ALA A 200 -20.73 25.55 2.18
N PRO A 201 -19.47 26.05 2.27
CA PRO A 201 -18.88 26.84 1.18
C PRO A 201 -18.71 26.04 -0.12
N LEU A 202 -18.41 24.73 -0.05
CA LEU A 202 -18.40 23.88 -1.25
C LEU A 202 -19.78 23.88 -1.94
N LEU A 203 -20.84 23.63 -1.18
CA LEU A 203 -22.22 23.62 -1.70
C LEU A 203 -22.60 24.99 -2.26
N TRP A 204 -22.22 26.07 -1.58
CA TRP A 204 -22.48 27.44 -2.03
C TRP A 204 -21.80 27.74 -3.38
N LEU A 205 -20.51 27.46 -3.49
CA LEU A 205 -19.68 27.74 -4.67
C LEU A 205 -19.98 26.81 -5.86
N THR A 206 -20.64 25.68 -5.61
CA THR A 206 -21.13 24.75 -6.65
C THR A 206 -22.58 25.02 -7.08
N GLY A 207 -23.20 26.08 -6.58
CA GLY A 207 -24.55 26.53 -6.96
C GLY A 207 -25.68 25.95 -6.11
N ARG A 208 -25.38 25.09 -5.12
CA ARG A 208 -26.36 24.53 -4.17
C ARG A 208 -26.52 25.46 -2.95
N ARG A 209 -26.84 26.72 -3.19
CA ARG A 209 -26.88 27.78 -2.15
C ARG A 209 -27.90 27.47 -1.05
N GLN A 210 -29.07 26.93 -1.40
CA GLN A 210 -30.07 26.57 -0.40
C GLN A 210 -29.59 25.41 0.49
N ALA A 211 -28.87 24.44 -0.07
CA ALA A 211 -28.29 23.37 0.73
C ALA A 211 -27.24 23.94 1.71
N ALA A 212 -26.39 24.84 1.23
CA ALA A 212 -25.37 25.49 2.06
C ALA A 212 -25.97 26.31 3.22
N THR A 213 -27.01 27.11 2.97
CA THR A 213 -27.67 27.88 4.03
C THR A 213 -28.35 26.97 5.03
N VAL A 214 -29.07 25.94 4.56
CA VAL A 214 -29.69 24.95 5.46
C VAL A 214 -28.65 24.20 6.27
N THR A 215 -27.51 23.83 5.69
CA THR A 215 -26.39 23.23 6.45
C THR A 215 -25.92 24.14 7.58
N ALA A 216 -25.69 25.43 7.31
CA ALA A 216 -25.24 26.38 8.32
C ALA A 216 -26.31 26.58 9.42
N VAL A 217 -27.58 26.72 9.04
CA VAL A 217 -28.70 26.88 9.99
C VAL A 217 -28.87 25.63 10.83
N THR A 218 -28.88 24.43 10.23
CA THR A 218 -29.02 23.16 10.97
C THR A 218 -27.86 22.95 11.94
N PHE A 219 -26.62 23.25 11.54
CA PHE A 219 -25.47 23.22 12.44
C PHE A 219 -25.67 24.18 13.61
N ALA A 220 -25.98 25.45 13.34
CA ALA A 220 -26.20 26.46 14.37
C ALA A 220 -27.33 26.07 15.33
N SER A 221 -28.46 25.57 14.82
CA SER A 221 -29.60 25.11 15.64
C SER A 221 -29.23 23.91 16.50
N ALA A 222 -28.50 22.93 15.96
CA ALA A 222 -28.06 21.75 16.71
C ALA A 222 -27.04 22.12 17.81
N THR A 223 -26.09 23.01 17.51
CA THR A 223 -25.14 23.54 18.49
C THR A 223 -25.84 24.38 19.56
N ALA A 224 -26.81 25.22 19.19
CA ALA A 224 -27.60 25.99 20.15
C ALA A 224 -28.44 25.08 21.07
N LEU A 225 -29.03 24.02 20.51
CA LEU A 225 -29.75 23.00 21.30
C LEU A 225 -28.81 22.32 22.31
N ALA A 226 -27.60 21.97 21.90
CA ALA A 226 -26.61 21.38 22.79
C ALA A 226 -26.19 22.35 23.91
N TRP A 227 -25.99 23.63 23.59
CA TRP A 227 -25.72 24.68 24.60
C TRP A 227 -26.88 24.88 25.58
N ALA A 228 -28.13 24.82 25.10
CA ALA A 228 -29.31 24.95 25.95
C ALA A 228 -29.49 23.74 26.88
N ALA A 229 -29.20 22.53 26.39
CA ALA A 229 -29.35 21.30 27.17
C ALA A 229 -28.15 21.01 28.09
N MET A 230 -26.93 21.36 27.67
CA MET A 230 -25.67 21.01 28.32
C MET A 230 -24.69 22.20 28.28
N PRO A 231 -24.98 23.31 28.99
CA PRO A 231 -24.21 24.56 28.89
C PRO A 231 -22.78 24.42 29.41
N GLN A 232 -22.56 23.70 30.51
CA GLN A 232 -21.24 23.47 31.10
C GLN A 232 -20.35 22.65 30.16
N ASP A 233 -20.86 21.51 29.67
CA ASP A 233 -20.18 20.65 28.69
C ASP A 233 -19.89 21.38 27.37
N SER A 234 -20.82 22.24 26.95
CA SER A 234 -20.62 23.05 25.74
C SER A 234 -19.52 24.09 25.92
N ALA A 235 -19.45 24.75 27.09
CA ALA A 235 -18.35 25.65 27.42
C ALA A 235 -17.01 24.90 27.56
N ALA A 236 -17.01 23.70 28.15
CA ALA A 236 -15.83 22.84 28.23
C ALA A 236 -15.30 22.49 26.82
N TYR A 237 -16.16 21.99 25.94
CA TYR A 237 -15.75 21.58 24.59
C TYR A 237 -15.26 22.73 23.71
N TRP A 238 -16.00 23.84 23.66
CA TRP A 238 -15.73 24.94 22.73
C TRP A 238 -14.65 25.91 23.22
N VAL A 239 -14.56 26.13 24.54
CA VAL A 239 -13.67 27.14 25.13
C VAL A 239 -12.43 26.50 25.75
N HIS A 240 -12.61 25.50 26.61
CA HIS A 240 -11.49 24.91 27.36
C HIS A 240 -10.71 23.91 26.51
N HIS A 241 -11.41 23.08 25.75
CA HIS A 241 -10.83 22.09 24.84
C HIS A 241 -10.78 22.57 23.39
N LEU A 242 -11.00 23.85 23.07
CA LEU A 242 -10.94 24.42 21.70
C LEU A 242 -11.33 23.45 20.57
N ALA A 243 -12.57 22.93 20.63
CA ALA A 243 -13.12 21.91 19.73
C ALA A 243 -12.48 20.52 19.82
N GLY A 244 -12.18 20.08 21.05
CA GLY A 244 -11.79 18.71 21.39
C GLY A 244 -10.28 18.43 21.48
N VAL A 245 -9.45 19.47 21.57
CA VAL A 245 -8.03 19.40 21.93
C VAL A 245 -7.88 18.84 23.35
N GLY A 246 -7.07 17.78 23.50
CA GLY A 246 -6.79 17.14 24.78
C GLY A 246 -7.85 16.14 25.25
N LEU A 247 -8.97 15.96 24.52
CA LEU A 247 -9.96 14.92 24.81
C LEU A 247 -9.55 13.60 24.19
N GLY A 248 -9.62 12.49 24.94
CA GLY A 248 -9.25 11.14 24.51
C GLY A 248 -7.74 10.87 24.47
N GLY A 249 -6.93 11.88 24.76
CA GLY A 249 -5.49 11.76 24.87
C GLY A 249 -4.73 13.02 24.46
N PRO A 250 -3.39 13.01 24.58
CA PRO A 250 -2.53 14.13 24.21
C PRO A 250 -2.71 14.57 22.75
N ALA A 251 -2.65 15.86 22.49
CA ALA A 251 -2.88 16.42 21.16
C ALA A 251 -1.75 16.08 20.16
N ASP A 252 -0.55 15.76 20.64
CA ASP A 252 0.61 15.31 19.86
C ASP A 252 0.61 13.79 19.60
N ALA A 253 -0.32 13.04 20.19
CA ALA A 253 -0.41 11.59 20.05
C ALA A 253 -0.51 11.15 18.58
N LEU A 254 0.09 9.99 18.26
CA LEU A 254 0.08 9.41 16.90
C LEU A 254 -1.34 9.12 16.37
N ALA A 255 -2.32 9.01 17.26
CA ALA A 255 -3.72 8.86 16.90
C ALA A 255 -4.32 10.15 16.30
N ASN A 256 -3.79 11.33 16.66
CA ASN A 256 -4.18 12.61 16.08
C ASN A 256 -3.42 12.89 14.78
N GLN A 257 -4.11 12.81 13.64
CA GLN A 257 -3.57 13.02 12.30
C GLN A 257 -4.01 14.38 11.73
N SER A 258 -4.06 15.42 12.56
CA SER A 258 -4.30 16.81 12.13
C SER A 258 -3.01 17.60 11.93
N LEU A 259 -3.11 18.73 11.24
CA LEU A 259 -1.99 19.68 11.09
C LEU A 259 -1.51 20.22 12.45
N HIS A 260 -2.44 20.50 13.37
CA HIS A 260 -2.12 20.89 14.73
C HIS A 260 -1.28 19.82 15.44
N GLY A 261 -1.75 18.56 15.47
CA GLY A 261 -0.99 17.46 16.08
C GLY A 261 0.38 17.24 15.42
N ALA A 262 0.49 17.49 14.11
CA ALA A 262 1.77 17.40 13.41
C ALA A 262 2.75 18.50 13.81
N LEU A 263 2.29 19.73 14.04
CA LEU A 263 3.13 20.84 14.52
C LEU A 263 3.61 20.57 15.96
N LEU A 264 2.73 20.09 16.83
CA LEU A 264 3.11 19.68 18.19
C LEU A 264 4.18 18.58 18.19
N ARG A 265 4.03 17.55 17.34
CA ARG A 265 5.05 16.49 17.17
C ARG A 265 6.39 16.99 16.62
N LEU A 266 6.44 18.17 16.01
CA LEU A 266 7.68 18.83 15.59
C LEU A 266 8.32 19.65 16.71
N GLY A 267 7.71 19.68 17.90
CA GLY A 267 8.17 20.45 19.07
C GLY A 267 7.78 21.91 19.04
N LEU A 268 6.79 22.30 18.21
CA LEU A 268 6.26 23.66 18.20
C LEU A 268 5.13 23.77 19.22
N GLU A 269 5.21 24.74 20.12
CA GLU A 269 4.19 25.01 21.14
C GLU A 269 3.98 26.52 21.32
N GLY A 270 2.81 26.91 21.83
CA GLY A 270 2.48 28.30 22.14
C GLY A 270 2.05 29.15 20.94
N PRO A 271 2.23 30.48 20.98
CA PRO A 271 1.66 31.39 19.96
C PRO A 271 2.13 31.14 18.53
N LEU A 272 3.37 30.68 18.36
CA LEU A 272 3.94 30.36 17.05
C LEU A 272 3.25 29.14 16.42
N GLU A 273 3.00 28.10 17.22
CA GLU A 273 2.27 26.91 16.79
C GLU A 273 0.87 27.28 16.31
N ILE A 274 0.12 28.03 17.11
CA ILE A 274 -1.24 28.50 16.76
C ILE A 274 -1.22 29.34 15.48
N ALA A 275 -0.30 30.29 15.36
CA ALA A 275 -0.18 31.14 14.18
C ALA A 275 0.13 30.33 12.91
N LEU A 276 1.05 29.36 13.00
CA LEU A 276 1.37 28.47 11.89
C LEU A 276 0.21 27.55 11.55
N PHE A 277 -0.48 26.99 12.54
CA PHE A 277 -1.66 26.16 12.36
C PHE A 277 -2.76 26.92 11.61
N LEU A 278 -3.08 28.15 12.04
CA LEU A 278 -4.09 28.99 11.39
C LEU A 278 -3.68 29.37 9.96
N LEU A 279 -2.42 29.76 9.75
CA LEU A 279 -1.89 30.13 8.43
C LEU A 279 -1.94 28.94 7.45
N LEU A 280 -1.34 27.81 7.85
CA LEU A 280 -1.31 26.60 7.03
C LEU A 280 -2.72 26.04 6.83
N GLY A 281 -3.59 26.12 7.85
CA GLY A 281 -4.99 25.77 7.77
C GLY A 281 -5.74 26.61 6.73
N ALA A 282 -5.57 27.93 6.74
CA ALA A 282 -6.16 28.83 5.76
C ALA A 282 -5.68 28.52 4.33
N VAL A 283 -4.39 28.20 4.15
CA VAL A 283 -3.83 27.76 2.86
C VAL A 283 -4.48 26.45 2.40
N VAL A 284 -4.58 25.45 3.28
CA VAL A 284 -5.20 24.15 2.96
C VAL A 284 -6.67 24.31 2.61
N VAL A 285 -7.43 25.09 3.37
CA VAL A 285 -8.85 25.38 3.09
C VAL A 285 -9.01 26.08 1.75
N THR A 286 -8.21 27.11 1.48
CA THR A 286 -8.32 27.91 0.25
C THR A 286 -7.98 27.06 -0.99
N LEU A 287 -6.86 26.34 -0.96
CA LEU A 287 -6.44 25.46 -2.06
C LEU A 287 -7.41 24.29 -2.21
N GLY A 288 -7.77 23.64 -1.10
CA GLY A 288 -8.67 22.49 -1.05
C GLY A 288 -10.05 22.82 -1.60
N LEU A 289 -10.68 23.91 -1.15
CA LEU A 289 -11.98 24.35 -1.66
C LEU A 289 -11.91 24.78 -3.13
N ARG A 290 -10.90 25.56 -3.53
CA ARG A 290 -10.73 25.96 -4.95
C ARG A 290 -10.66 24.72 -5.86
N ARG A 291 -9.88 23.71 -5.45
CA ARG A 291 -9.73 22.46 -6.20
C ARG A 291 -11.00 21.61 -6.15
N ALA A 292 -11.64 21.47 -4.99
CA ALA A 292 -12.89 20.73 -4.85
C ALA A 292 -14.00 21.33 -5.71
N VAL A 293 -14.19 22.66 -5.69
CA VAL A 293 -15.16 23.36 -6.54
C VAL A 293 -14.85 23.14 -8.03
N HIS A 294 -13.58 23.20 -8.41
CA HIS A 294 -13.15 22.93 -9.79
C HIS A 294 -13.53 21.51 -10.25
N TYR A 295 -13.24 20.48 -9.44
CA TYR A 295 -13.60 19.10 -9.77
C TYR A 295 -15.10 18.81 -9.67
N ALA A 296 -15.83 19.48 -8.78
CA ALA A 296 -17.28 19.40 -8.71
C ALA A 296 -17.93 19.94 -9.99
N ARG A 297 -17.47 21.10 -10.48
CA ARG A 297 -17.94 21.71 -11.75
C ARG A 297 -17.56 20.87 -12.98
N ASP A 298 -16.43 20.17 -12.92
CA ASP A 298 -16.01 19.20 -13.94
C ASP A 298 -16.85 17.89 -13.90
N GLY A 299 -17.82 17.77 -12.98
CA GLY A 299 -18.70 16.61 -12.87
C GLY A 299 -18.08 15.42 -12.12
N GLN A 300 -17.09 15.69 -11.25
CA GLN A 300 -16.44 14.72 -10.36
C GLN A 300 -16.77 15.02 -8.89
N LEU A 301 -18.07 15.08 -8.54
CA LEU A 301 -18.52 15.48 -7.21
C LEU A 301 -17.98 14.59 -6.08
N LEU A 302 -17.86 13.27 -6.29
CA LEU A 302 -17.31 12.37 -5.27
C LEU A 302 -15.84 12.68 -4.95
N LEU A 303 -15.04 13.04 -5.97
CA LEU A 303 -13.67 13.50 -5.76
C LEU A 303 -13.64 14.84 -5.00
N ALA A 304 -14.53 15.76 -5.36
CA ALA A 304 -14.65 17.04 -4.66
C ALA A 304 -14.99 16.85 -3.17
N VAL A 305 -15.95 15.97 -2.86
CA VAL A 305 -16.32 15.60 -1.49
C VAL A 305 -15.14 14.99 -0.74
N GLY A 306 -14.38 14.09 -1.37
CA GLY A 306 -13.17 13.52 -0.78
C GLY A 306 -12.09 14.57 -0.49
N ILE A 307 -11.85 15.50 -1.42
CA ILE A 307 -10.89 16.61 -1.26
C ILE A 307 -11.32 17.55 -0.12
N THR A 308 -12.60 17.92 -0.06
CA THR A 308 -13.13 18.77 1.02
C THR A 308 -13.04 18.07 2.38
N GLY A 309 -13.33 16.77 2.45
CA GLY A 309 -13.16 15.99 3.68
C GLY A 309 -11.70 15.88 4.12
N CYS A 310 -10.76 15.71 3.17
CA CYS A 310 -9.32 15.72 3.48
C CYS A 310 -8.87 17.08 4.02
N ALA A 311 -9.37 18.18 3.46
CA ALA A 311 -9.10 19.52 3.97
C ALA A 311 -9.71 19.71 5.38
N ALA A 312 -10.94 19.26 5.61
CA ALA A 312 -11.62 19.36 6.90
C ALA A 312 -10.90 18.61 8.03
N ILE A 313 -10.38 17.41 7.76
CA ILE A 313 -9.52 16.66 8.69
C ILE A 313 -8.24 17.44 8.98
N ALA A 314 -7.54 17.87 7.91
CA ALA A 314 -6.21 18.46 8.05
C ALA A 314 -6.25 19.72 8.92
N VAL A 315 -7.31 20.53 8.81
CA VAL A 315 -7.49 21.77 9.60
C VAL A 315 -8.26 21.57 10.90
N SER A 316 -8.63 20.34 11.25
CA SER A 316 -9.23 20.05 12.54
C SER A 316 -8.19 20.24 13.66
N PRO A 317 -8.53 20.82 14.81
CA PRO A 317 -7.62 20.85 15.96
C PRO A 317 -7.20 19.42 16.38
N THR A 318 -8.17 18.50 16.38
CA THR A 318 -7.95 17.06 16.57
C THR A 318 -8.63 16.26 15.46
N ALA A 319 -7.90 15.32 14.86
CA ALA A 319 -8.41 14.43 13.83
C ALA A 319 -7.96 12.99 14.10
N TRP A 320 -8.79 12.24 14.82
CA TRP A 320 -8.49 10.86 15.19
C TRP A 320 -8.47 9.93 13.97
N GLN A 321 -7.68 8.86 14.07
CA GLN A 321 -7.54 7.87 12.99
C GLN A 321 -8.87 7.31 12.44
N HIS A 322 -9.89 7.17 13.29
CA HIS A 322 -11.21 6.69 12.90
C HIS A 322 -11.99 7.70 12.02
N GLN A 323 -11.59 8.97 11.97
CA GLN A 323 -12.24 10.02 11.15
C GLN A 323 -11.66 10.14 9.72
N LEU A 324 -10.62 9.36 9.39
CA LEU A 324 -9.79 9.55 8.18
C LEU A 324 -10.37 8.93 6.89
N LEU A 325 -11.64 8.50 6.91
CA LEU A 325 -12.33 7.85 5.78
C LEU A 325 -12.36 8.69 4.49
N TRP A 326 -12.29 10.01 4.61
CA TRP A 326 -12.30 10.93 3.47
C TRP A 326 -11.13 10.70 2.51
N VAL A 327 -9.96 10.29 3.02
CA VAL A 327 -8.78 10.01 2.18
C VAL A 327 -9.09 8.85 1.24
N LEU A 328 -9.80 7.81 1.71
CA LEU A 328 -10.18 6.66 0.90
C LEU A 328 -11.13 7.04 -0.25
N LEU A 329 -12.01 8.03 -0.07
CA LEU A 329 -12.91 8.51 -1.13
C LEU A 329 -12.14 9.12 -2.32
N THR A 330 -10.92 9.62 -2.09
CA THR A 330 -10.09 10.20 -3.16
C THR A 330 -9.50 9.17 -4.12
N VAL A 331 -9.64 7.86 -3.84
CA VAL A 331 -9.23 6.76 -4.74
C VAL A 331 -9.88 6.87 -6.13
N VAL A 332 -11.04 7.52 -6.22
CA VAL A 332 -11.75 7.74 -7.49
C VAL A 332 -11.04 8.73 -8.42
N GLY A 333 -10.12 9.53 -7.87
CA GLY A 333 -9.33 10.51 -8.61
C GLY A 333 -8.32 9.83 -9.54
N ARG A 334 -8.30 10.27 -10.81
CA ARG A 334 -7.35 9.76 -11.82
C ARG A 334 -6.11 10.63 -11.89
N VAL A 335 -4.93 10.03 -11.77
CA VAL A 335 -3.64 10.73 -11.83
C VAL A 335 -2.82 10.22 -13.02
N GLY A 336 -2.08 11.14 -13.66
CA GLY A 336 -1.11 10.83 -14.72
C GLY A 336 -1.72 10.49 -16.08
N THR A 337 -1.03 10.86 -17.16
CA THR A 337 -1.51 10.63 -18.53
C THR A 337 -1.36 9.19 -19.00
N ARG A 338 -0.41 8.43 -18.44
CA ARG A 338 -0.11 7.05 -18.83
C ARG A 338 -0.98 6.05 -18.06
N ALA A 339 -1.30 4.91 -18.69
CA ALA A 339 -2.13 3.87 -18.08
C ALA A 339 -1.51 3.31 -16.78
N ARG A 340 -0.18 3.18 -16.72
CA ARG A 340 0.53 2.73 -15.51
C ARG A 340 0.44 3.69 -14.32
N ASP A 341 0.31 4.99 -14.58
CA ASP A 341 0.34 6.03 -13.54
C ASP A 341 -1.04 6.11 -12.84
N ARG A 342 -2.09 5.53 -13.45
CA ARG A 342 -3.46 5.51 -12.93
C ARG A 342 -3.62 4.79 -11.60
N LEU A 343 -2.78 3.79 -11.34
CA LEU A 343 -2.84 3.01 -10.10
C LEU A 343 -2.03 3.66 -8.97
N VAL A 344 -1.17 4.64 -9.26
CA VAL A 344 -0.24 5.19 -8.26
C VAL A 344 -1.00 5.78 -7.08
N TRP A 345 -1.97 6.65 -7.35
CA TRP A 345 -2.75 7.28 -6.30
C TRP A 345 -3.68 6.31 -5.56
N PRO A 346 -4.52 5.50 -6.24
CA PRO A 346 -5.29 4.45 -5.58
C PRO A 346 -4.46 3.54 -4.68
N VAL A 347 -3.31 3.05 -5.16
CA VAL A 347 -2.45 2.15 -4.40
C VAL A 347 -1.82 2.86 -3.21
N ALA A 348 -1.36 4.11 -3.39
CA ALA A 348 -0.84 4.91 -2.28
C ALA A 348 -1.90 5.11 -1.18
N VAL A 349 -3.12 5.53 -1.55
CA VAL A 349 -4.22 5.72 -0.59
C VAL A 349 -4.57 4.40 0.10
N VAL A 350 -4.74 3.30 -0.64
CA VAL A 350 -5.05 2.00 -0.04
C VAL A 350 -3.98 1.59 0.96
N LEU A 351 -2.70 1.80 0.66
CA LEU A 351 -1.63 1.36 1.55
C LEU A 351 -1.52 2.25 2.78
N VAL A 352 -1.62 3.58 2.64
CA VAL A 352 -1.70 4.51 3.78
C VAL A 352 -2.91 4.23 4.66
N MET A 353 -4.04 3.84 4.05
CA MET A 353 -5.27 3.54 4.76
C MET A 353 -5.32 2.14 5.35
N THR A 354 -4.43 1.21 5.01
CA THR A 354 -4.55 -0.21 5.46
C THR A 354 -3.35 -0.70 6.25
N LEU A 355 -2.15 -0.17 5.95
CA LEU A 355 -0.92 -0.59 6.59
C LEU A 355 -0.49 0.40 7.67
N PRO A 356 0.04 -0.09 8.81
CA PRO A 356 0.71 0.78 9.78
C PRO A 356 1.88 1.54 9.14
N ALA A 357 2.09 2.81 9.51
CA ALA A 357 3.17 3.62 8.97
C ALA A 357 4.57 3.00 9.16
N LYS A 358 4.78 2.26 10.26
CA LYS A 358 6.00 1.46 10.49
C LYS A 358 6.29 0.41 9.42
N MET A 359 5.27 -0.05 8.69
CA MET A 359 5.43 -0.95 7.55
C MET A 359 5.69 -0.21 6.23
N MET A 360 5.48 1.11 6.16
CA MET A 360 5.64 1.89 4.93
C MET A 360 6.98 2.63 4.88
N LEU A 361 7.48 3.08 6.03
CA LEU A 361 8.74 3.83 6.13
C LEU A 361 9.71 3.16 7.12
N PRO A 362 11.03 3.23 6.87
CA PRO A 362 12.05 2.72 7.79
C PRO A 362 11.98 3.38 9.17
N ASN A 363 12.47 2.68 10.20
CA ASN A 363 12.57 3.24 11.55
C ASN A 363 13.89 4.02 11.71
N MET A 364 13.94 5.23 11.14
CA MET A 364 15.06 6.15 11.28
C MET A 364 14.56 7.47 11.86
N ALA A 365 15.26 8.04 12.84
CA ALA A 365 14.81 9.22 13.57
C ALA A 365 14.43 10.38 12.64
N PHE A 366 15.25 10.67 11.63
CA PHE A 366 14.97 11.73 10.66
C PHE A 366 13.73 11.48 9.77
N LEU A 367 13.22 10.24 9.70
CA LEU A 367 11.99 9.89 8.99
C LEU A 367 10.76 9.85 9.88
N HIS A 368 10.89 10.00 11.21
CA HIS A 368 9.74 9.98 12.12
C HIS A 368 8.69 11.02 11.76
N PRO A 369 9.02 12.30 11.44
CA PRO A 369 8.01 13.28 11.04
C PRO A 369 7.21 12.86 9.81
N LEU A 370 7.85 12.19 8.84
CA LEU A 370 7.19 11.70 7.63
C LEU A 370 6.33 10.46 7.94
N ARG A 371 6.89 9.52 8.71
CA ARG A 371 6.25 8.26 9.07
C ARG A 371 5.02 8.48 9.93
N ASP A 372 5.14 9.28 10.97
CA ASP A 372 4.13 9.43 11.98
C ASP A 372 2.95 10.29 11.49
N ASN A 373 3.16 11.05 10.40
CA ASN A 373 2.14 11.85 9.72
C ASN A 373 1.74 11.31 8.34
N THR A 374 2.03 10.04 8.01
CA THR A 374 1.81 9.50 6.65
C THR A 374 0.37 9.69 6.17
N VAL A 375 -0.62 9.54 7.07
CA VAL A 375 -2.03 9.67 6.71
C VAL A 375 -2.41 11.13 6.49
N LEU A 376 -2.00 12.03 7.39
CA LEU A 376 -2.15 13.47 7.21
C LEU A 376 -1.52 13.95 5.91
N LEU A 377 -0.31 13.49 5.59
CA LEU A 377 0.38 13.85 4.36
C LEU A 377 -0.38 13.38 3.11
N ALA A 378 -1.02 12.22 3.15
CA ALA A 378 -1.91 11.79 2.06
C ALA A 378 -3.15 12.69 1.96
N ALA A 379 -3.76 13.09 3.08
CA ALA A 379 -4.88 14.01 3.10
C ALA A 379 -4.50 15.40 2.54
N LEU A 380 -3.36 15.95 2.99
CA LEU A 380 -2.80 17.21 2.50
C LEU A 380 -2.48 17.12 1.00
N ALA A 381 -1.80 16.05 0.56
CA ALA A 381 -1.49 15.85 -0.84
C ALA A 381 -2.75 15.79 -1.71
N ALA A 382 -3.79 15.07 -1.27
CA ALA A 382 -5.08 15.03 -1.95
C ALA A 382 -5.71 16.43 -2.04
N ALA A 383 -5.71 17.16 -0.90
CA ALA A 383 -6.32 18.48 -0.78
C ALA A 383 -5.60 19.56 -1.59
N THR A 384 -4.26 19.57 -1.64
CA THR A 384 -3.48 20.70 -2.16
C THR A 384 -2.62 20.40 -3.40
N ALA A 385 -2.04 19.19 -3.53
CA ALA A 385 -0.93 18.96 -4.46
C ALA A 385 -1.23 17.99 -5.63
N VAL A 386 -1.99 16.91 -5.40
CA VAL A 386 -2.10 15.78 -6.35
C VAL A 386 -2.82 16.20 -7.63
N PRO A 387 -2.21 16.15 -8.83
CA PRO A 387 -2.81 16.67 -10.05
C PRO A 387 -3.84 15.70 -10.63
N PHE A 388 -5.05 15.65 -10.07
CA PHE A 388 -6.14 14.85 -10.62
C PHE A 388 -6.56 15.38 -11.99
N LEU A 389 -6.73 14.46 -12.93
CA LEU A 389 -7.15 14.76 -14.29
C LEU A 389 -8.60 15.23 -14.34
N ARG A 390 -8.84 16.25 -15.17
CA ARG A 390 -10.18 16.72 -15.51
C ARG A 390 -10.83 15.77 -16.51
N ARG A 391 -12.16 15.70 -16.51
CA ARG A 391 -12.95 14.93 -17.49
C ARG A 391 -12.80 15.44 -18.91
N THR A 392 -12.48 16.71 -19.07
CA THR A 392 -12.16 17.35 -20.36
C THR A 392 -10.79 16.97 -20.91
N SER A 393 -9.90 16.37 -20.12
CA SER A 393 -8.61 15.91 -20.61
C SER A 393 -8.80 14.74 -21.60
N PRO A 394 -8.11 14.73 -22.75
CA PRO A 394 -8.17 13.59 -23.68
C PRO A 394 -7.71 12.30 -23.00
N TYR A 395 -6.77 12.41 -22.06
CA TYR A 395 -6.26 11.27 -21.32
C TYR A 395 -7.21 10.78 -20.22
N PHE A 396 -8.30 11.48 -19.89
CA PHE A 396 -9.16 11.07 -18.79
C PHE A 396 -9.72 9.66 -19.01
N ARG A 397 -10.29 9.41 -20.20
CA ARG A 397 -10.84 8.12 -20.60
C ARG A 397 -9.79 7.21 -21.22
N ASP A 398 -8.96 7.78 -22.09
CA ASP A 398 -8.01 7.03 -22.92
C ASP A 398 -6.57 7.37 -22.50
N PRO A 399 -6.07 6.75 -21.42
CA PRO A 399 -4.68 6.95 -21.01
C PRO A 399 -3.73 6.42 -22.09
N VAL A 400 -2.55 7.02 -22.18
CA VAL A 400 -1.49 6.50 -23.07
C VAL A 400 -1.22 5.03 -22.72
N PRO A 401 -1.43 4.09 -23.66
CA PRO A 401 -1.29 2.67 -23.39
C PRO A 401 0.13 2.32 -22.92
N THR A 402 0.22 1.34 -22.03
CA THR A 402 1.51 0.78 -21.64
C THR A 402 1.97 -0.16 -22.77
N PRO A 403 3.16 0.03 -23.38
CA PRO A 403 3.67 -0.90 -24.37
C PRO A 403 4.03 -2.23 -23.69
N TYR A 404 3.54 -3.32 -24.28
CA TYR A 404 3.79 -4.69 -23.84
C TYR A 404 4.56 -5.44 -24.92
N ALA A 405 5.47 -6.33 -24.52
CA ALA A 405 6.09 -7.25 -25.44
C ALA A 405 5.04 -8.23 -25.99
N PRO A 406 5.15 -8.67 -27.26
CA PRO A 406 4.26 -9.69 -27.80
C PRO A 406 4.28 -10.94 -26.92
N PRO A 407 3.15 -11.65 -26.73
CA PRO A 407 3.15 -12.92 -26.02
C PRO A 407 4.07 -13.91 -26.76
N VAL A 408 4.92 -14.62 -26.01
CA VAL A 408 5.78 -15.67 -26.58
C VAL A 408 5.12 -17.00 -26.26
N PRO A 409 5.04 -17.97 -27.19
CA PRO A 409 4.54 -19.30 -26.89
C PRO A 409 5.33 -19.92 -25.74
N ALA A 410 4.62 -20.60 -24.83
CA ALA A 410 5.26 -21.36 -23.77
C ALA A 410 6.15 -22.43 -24.41
N ARG A 411 7.44 -22.49 -24.04
CA ARG A 411 8.35 -23.54 -24.53
C ARG A 411 7.89 -24.95 -24.11
N PHE A 412 7.09 -25.03 -23.06
CA PHE A 412 6.49 -26.26 -22.55
C PHE A 412 4.96 -26.18 -22.68
N ALA A 413 4.37 -27.10 -23.45
CA ALA A 413 2.94 -27.09 -23.76
C ALA A 413 2.02 -27.21 -22.53
N PHE A 414 2.50 -27.83 -21.45
CA PHE A 414 1.77 -28.04 -20.19
C PHE A 414 1.89 -26.87 -19.20
N VAL A 415 2.70 -25.85 -19.51
CA VAL A 415 2.97 -24.73 -18.63
C VAL A 415 2.27 -23.47 -19.17
N PRO A 416 1.08 -23.12 -18.68
CA PRO A 416 0.40 -21.91 -19.14
C PRO A 416 1.16 -20.68 -18.65
N LEU A 417 1.79 -19.93 -19.56
CA LEU A 417 2.25 -18.58 -19.24
C LEU A 417 1.04 -17.75 -18.82
N LEU A 418 1.04 -17.24 -17.59
CA LEU A 418 -0.09 -16.51 -17.04
C LEU A 418 -0.30 -15.20 -17.83
N PRO A 419 -1.37 -15.08 -18.66
CA PRO A 419 -1.49 -13.98 -19.64
C PRO A 419 -1.66 -12.59 -19.02
N PHE A 420 -1.95 -12.52 -17.72
CA PHE A 420 -2.16 -11.27 -16.99
C PHE A 420 -0.85 -10.63 -16.51
N LEU A 421 0.25 -11.39 -16.41
CA LEU A 421 1.59 -10.87 -16.09
C LEU A 421 2.32 -10.43 -17.36
N ARG A 422 1.64 -9.57 -18.13
CA ARG A 422 2.15 -9.07 -19.41
C ARG A 422 3.52 -8.41 -19.23
N ARG A 423 4.44 -8.67 -20.15
CA ARG A 423 5.80 -8.10 -20.16
C ARG A 423 5.76 -6.62 -20.54
N VAL A 424 5.73 -5.75 -19.54
CA VAL A 424 5.78 -4.29 -19.72
C VAL A 424 7.17 -3.86 -20.19
N LEU A 425 7.24 -3.08 -21.28
CA LEU A 425 8.51 -2.64 -21.86
C LEU A 425 9.06 -1.34 -21.27
N ILE A 426 8.27 -0.64 -20.45
CA ILE A 426 8.63 0.67 -19.88
C ILE A 426 8.98 0.58 -18.40
N ARG A 427 9.69 1.62 -17.92
CA ARG A 427 10.08 1.74 -16.51
C ARG A 427 8.88 1.63 -15.56
N PRO A 428 8.96 0.90 -14.45
CA PRO A 428 7.92 0.95 -13.43
C PRO A 428 7.88 2.29 -12.71
N ASN A 429 6.76 2.61 -12.07
CA ASN A 429 6.67 3.79 -11.22
C ASN A 429 7.51 3.57 -9.96
N LEU A 430 8.45 4.48 -9.67
CA LEU A 430 9.40 4.32 -8.56
C LEU A 430 8.70 4.21 -7.20
N LEU A 431 7.64 4.98 -6.97
CA LEU A 431 6.90 4.93 -5.70
C LEU A 431 6.32 3.54 -5.47
N LEU A 432 5.74 2.93 -6.51
CA LEU A 432 5.19 1.57 -6.43
C LEU A 432 6.28 0.52 -6.22
N GLU A 433 7.47 0.70 -6.78
CA GLU A 433 8.61 -0.22 -6.57
C GLU A 433 9.14 -0.12 -5.14
N MET A 434 9.34 1.10 -4.62
CA MET A 434 9.78 1.30 -3.23
C MET A 434 8.78 0.71 -2.24
N LEU A 435 7.49 0.88 -2.54
CA LEU A 435 6.40 0.38 -1.74
C LEU A 435 6.29 -1.15 -1.80
N LEU A 436 6.48 -1.75 -2.98
CA LEU A 436 6.56 -3.20 -3.13
C LEU A 436 7.70 -3.76 -2.28
N ILE A 437 8.91 -3.20 -2.39
CA ILE A 437 10.08 -3.61 -1.59
C ILE A 437 9.76 -3.52 -0.09
N ARG A 438 9.16 -2.41 0.35
CA ARG A 438 8.84 -2.20 1.76
C ARG A 438 7.79 -3.19 2.26
N VAL A 439 6.71 -3.41 1.52
CA VAL A 439 5.66 -4.37 1.91
C VAL A 439 6.21 -5.80 1.94
N THR A 440 7.03 -6.18 0.95
CA THR A 440 7.71 -7.48 0.95
C THR A 440 8.64 -7.62 2.15
N TYR A 441 9.42 -6.58 2.49
CA TYR A 441 10.26 -6.57 3.69
C TYR A 441 9.45 -6.67 4.99
N ALA A 442 8.30 -5.99 5.08
CA ALA A 442 7.42 -6.09 6.24
C ALA A 442 6.83 -7.50 6.38
N GLY A 443 6.46 -8.13 5.26
CA GLY A 443 6.08 -9.54 5.22
C GLY A 443 7.20 -10.46 5.68
N TYR A 444 8.43 -10.25 5.18
CA TYR A 444 9.64 -10.92 5.65
C TYR A 444 9.81 -10.83 7.17
N ALA A 445 9.77 -9.60 7.71
CA ALA A 445 9.97 -9.38 9.14
C ALA A 445 8.93 -10.13 10.00
N LYS A 446 7.68 -10.26 9.53
CA LYS A 446 6.65 -11.04 10.21
C LYS A 446 6.88 -12.54 10.14
N VAL A 447 7.18 -13.08 8.95
CA VAL A 447 7.46 -14.52 8.77
C VAL A 447 8.66 -14.91 9.63
N ARG A 448 9.68 -14.06 9.70
CA ARG A 448 10.85 -14.23 10.57
C ARG A 448 10.47 -14.39 12.05
N LEU A 449 9.65 -13.48 12.58
CA LEU A 449 9.19 -13.55 13.98
C LEU A 449 8.37 -14.82 14.26
N ALA A 450 7.63 -15.33 13.27
CA ALA A 450 6.87 -16.56 13.40
C ALA A 450 7.76 -17.82 13.33
N ALA A 451 8.87 -17.78 12.59
CA ALA A 451 9.79 -18.91 12.40
C ALA A 451 10.55 -19.28 13.69
N THR A 452 10.76 -18.34 14.61
CA THR A 452 11.54 -18.54 15.84
C THR A 452 10.76 -19.23 16.98
N GLY A 453 9.57 -19.78 16.72
CA GLY A 453 8.95 -20.78 17.60
C GLY A 453 8.55 -20.32 19.01
N GLY A 454 8.35 -19.03 19.24
CA GLY A 454 7.80 -18.50 20.51
C GLY A 454 8.82 -18.36 21.66
N SER A 455 9.98 -19.03 21.63
CA SER A 455 11.11 -18.77 22.54
C SER A 455 12.46 -18.91 21.82
N ASN A 456 13.42 -18.04 22.16
CA ASN A 456 14.74 -18.00 21.49
C ASN A 456 15.54 -19.30 21.69
N GLU A 457 15.31 -20.03 22.79
CA GLU A 457 16.06 -21.23 23.17
C GLU A 457 15.66 -22.46 22.35
N ALA A 458 14.37 -22.73 22.19
CA ALA A 458 13.88 -23.86 21.38
C ALA A 458 14.21 -23.69 19.88
N GLY A 459 14.20 -22.44 19.40
CA GLY A 459 14.64 -22.11 18.04
C GLY A 459 16.13 -22.37 17.82
N ARG A 460 16.97 -22.07 18.82
CA ARG A 460 18.42 -22.29 18.80
C ARG A 460 18.77 -23.78 18.71
N THR A 461 18.24 -24.62 19.61
CA THR A 461 18.59 -26.05 19.62
C THR A 461 18.25 -26.74 18.29
N ARG A 462 17.09 -26.40 17.69
CA ARG A 462 16.72 -26.94 16.37
C ARG A 462 17.70 -26.50 15.29
N ALA A 463 18.12 -25.25 15.31
CA ALA A 463 19.05 -24.71 14.32
C ALA A 463 20.45 -25.33 14.43
N GLU A 464 20.94 -25.58 15.64
CA GLU A 464 22.20 -26.28 15.90
C GLU A 464 22.13 -27.75 15.43
N GLN A 465 21.02 -28.45 15.66
CA GLN A 465 20.81 -29.81 15.14
C GLN A 465 20.89 -29.86 13.61
N HIS A 466 20.24 -28.92 12.92
CA HIS A 466 20.37 -28.79 11.49
C HIS A 466 21.82 -28.42 11.07
N GLY A 467 22.52 -27.62 11.86
CA GLY A 467 23.94 -27.30 11.65
C GLY A 467 24.81 -28.55 11.65
N GLN A 468 24.57 -29.45 12.61
CA GLN A 468 25.26 -30.74 12.67
C GLN A 468 24.95 -31.62 11.46
N GLN A 469 23.69 -31.67 11.01
CA GLN A 469 23.30 -32.43 9.81
C GLN A 469 24.03 -31.94 8.56
N ILE A 470 24.17 -30.62 8.40
CA ILE A 470 24.89 -30.01 7.27
C ILE A 470 26.38 -30.33 7.35
N LEU A 471 26.99 -30.19 8.53
CA LEU A 471 28.40 -30.54 8.74
C LEU A 471 28.68 -32.02 8.44
N ASP A 472 27.82 -32.93 8.89
CA ASP A 472 27.96 -34.36 8.63
C ASP A 472 27.87 -34.66 7.12
N LEU A 473 26.97 -33.97 6.42
CA LEU A 473 26.85 -34.08 4.97
C LEU A 473 28.07 -33.51 4.24
N GLU A 474 28.61 -32.37 4.67
CA GLU A 474 29.83 -31.79 4.10
C GLU A 474 31.04 -32.69 4.31
N ARG A 475 31.17 -33.34 5.47
CA ARG A 475 32.21 -34.35 5.74
C ARG A 475 32.11 -35.55 4.79
N VAL A 476 30.89 -36.04 4.55
CA VAL A 476 30.65 -37.13 3.58
C VAL A 476 31.01 -36.70 2.16
N LEU A 477 30.80 -35.43 1.81
CA LEU A 477 31.16 -34.85 0.52
C LEU A 477 32.62 -34.37 0.44
N HIS A 478 33.39 -34.47 1.53
CA HIS A 478 34.75 -33.93 1.67
C HIS A 478 34.83 -32.42 1.35
N MET A 479 33.85 -31.66 1.82
CA MET A 479 33.74 -30.21 1.65
C MET A 479 33.94 -29.42 2.95
N ASP A 480 34.27 -30.07 4.07
CA ASP A 480 34.39 -29.49 5.42
C ASP A 480 35.64 -28.61 5.62
N ILE A 481 35.82 -27.60 4.76
CA ILE A 481 36.99 -26.71 4.75
C ILE A 481 36.79 -25.43 5.58
N GLU A 482 35.59 -25.18 6.10
CA GLU A 482 35.18 -23.97 6.81
C GLU A 482 36.18 -23.60 7.91
N HIS A 483 36.51 -24.56 8.76
CA HIS A 483 37.43 -24.36 9.88
C HIS A 483 38.84 -23.98 9.40
N ALA A 484 39.35 -24.67 8.38
CA ALA A 484 40.69 -24.44 7.84
C ALA A 484 40.79 -23.06 7.15
N VAL A 485 39.79 -22.70 6.35
CA VAL A 485 39.74 -21.41 5.64
C VAL A 485 39.59 -20.26 6.63
N ASN A 486 38.69 -20.36 7.61
CA ASN A 486 38.49 -19.34 8.64
C ASN A 486 39.80 -19.08 9.41
N HIS A 487 40.47 -20.12 9.91
CA HIS A 487 41.71 -19.95 10.66
C HIS A 487 42.89 -19.46 9.80
N ALA A 488 42.94 -19.83 8.52
CA ALA A 488 43.93 -19.29 7.59
C ALA A 488 43.75 -17.78 7.38
N VAL A 489 42.50 -17.33 7.21
CA VAL A 489 42.15 -15.91 7.02
C VAL A 489 42.38 -15.11 8.30
N VAL A 490 42.02 -15.65 9.48
CA VAL A 490 42.26 -15.00 10.78
C VAL A 490 43.75 -14.70 11.00
N LYS A 491 44.64 -15.61 10.60
CA LYS A 491 46.10 -15.40 10.68
C LYS A 491 46.60 -14.32 9.73
N ALA A 492 45.90 -14.07 8.63
CA ALA A 492 46.24 -13.06 7.63
C ALA A 492 45.37 -11.80 7.82
N GLY A 493 45.75 -10.91 8.74
CA GLY A 493 44.94 -9.75 9.15
C GLY A 493 44.41 -8.87 8.00
N TRP A 494 45.18 -8.69 6.92
CA TRP A 494 44.71 -7.92 5.75
C TRP A 494 43.58 -8.66 4.99
N LEU A 495 43.65 -9.99 4.91
CA LEU A 495 42.67 -10.83 4.23
C LEU A 495 41.39 -10.92 5.06
N ARG A 496 41.52 -11.01 6.39
CA ARG A 496 40.41 -10.85 7.33
C ARG A 496 39.68 -9.52 7.11
N ASN A 497 40.40 -8.39 7.18
CA ASN A 497 39.80 -7.07 7.00
C ASN A 497 39.10 -6.92 5.64
N PHE A 498 39.69 -7.48 4.58
CA PHE A 498 39.07 -7.51 3.26
C PHE A 498 37.76 -8.31 3.25
N PHE A 499 37.75 -9.54 3.75
CA PHE A 499 36.54 -10.37 3.75
C PHE A 499 35.47 -9.85 4.70
N ASP A 500 35.84 -9.27 5.86
CA ASP A 500 34.90 -8.62 6.78
C ASP A 500 34.22 -7.41 6.11
N PHE A 501 35.00 -6.55 5.46
CA PHE A 501 34.46 -5.40 4.70
C PHE A 501 33.60 -5.84 3.52
N TYR A 502 34.05 -6.85 2.78
CA TYR A 502 33.33 -7.37 1.62
C TYR A 502 31.99 -8.00 2.04
N TYR A 503 32.02 -8.85 3.07
CA TYR A 503 30.85 -9.50 3.64
C TYR A 503 29.83 -8.48 4.13
N THR A 504 30.24 -7.46 4.89
CA THR A 504 29.32 -6.47 5.47
C THR A 504 28.75 -5.47 4.44
N SER A 505 29.48 -5.15 3.38
CA SER A 505 29.13 -4.01 2.49
C SER A 505 28.57 -4.42 1.13
N PHE A 506 29.24 -5.34 0.43
CA PHE A 506 29.01 -5.50 -1.02
C PHE A 506 27.68 -6.17 -1.36
N HIS A 507 27.17 -7.01 -0.47
CA HIS A 507 25.89 -7.70 -0.67
C HIS A 507 24.68 -6.72 -0.66
N PHE A 508 24.83 -5.50 -0.14
CA PHE A 508 23.82 -4.44 -0.31
C PHE A 508 24.14 -3.50 -1.47
N VAL A 509 25.38 -3.03 -1.54
CA VAL A 509 25.79 -2.00 -2.50
C VAL A 509 25.66 -2.50 -3.95
N VAL A 510 26.11 -3.73 -4.23
CA VAL A 510 26.14 -4.24 -5.61
C VAL A 510 24.73 -4.51 -6.15
N PRO A 511 23.83 -5.24 -5.46
CA PRO A 511 22.47 -5.45 -5.95
C PRO A 511 21.69 -4.14 -6.14
N LEU A 512 21.81 -3.18 -5.22
CA LEU A 512 21.17 -1.87 -5.34
C LEU A 512 21.71 -1.09 -6.55
N THR A 513 23.03 -1.13 -6.78
CA THR A 513 23.67 -0.50 -7.94
C THR A 513 23.19 -1.13 -9.24
N VAL A 514 23.15 -2.47 -9.34
CA VAL A 514 22.64 -3.19 -10.53
C VAL A 514 21.18 -2.84 -10.79
N LEU A 515 20.32 -2.88 -9.76
CA LEU A 515 18.91 -2.50 -9.87
C LEU A 515 18.75 -1.03 -10.30
N GLY A 516 19.50 -0.10 -9.71
CA GLY A 516 19.45 1.32 -10.05
C GLY A 516 19.87 1.60 -11.49
N LEU A 517 20.98 0.99 -11.94
CA LEU A 517 21.45 1.09 -13.31
C LEU A 517 20.46 0.52 -14.32
N LEU A 518 19.87 -0.65 -14.02
CA LEU A 518 18.85 -1.25 -14.86
C LEU A 518 17.58 -0.40 -14.88
N TYR A 519 17.15 0.14 -13.75
CA TYR A 519 15.97 1.01 -13.65
C TYR A 519 16.11 2.24 -14.55
N TRP A 520 17.29 2.87 -14.52
CA TRP A 520 17.57 4.09 -15.27
C TRP A 520 17.84 3.84 -16.75
N ARG A 521 18.70 2.87 -17.08
CA ARG A 521 19.20 2.66 -18.46
C ARG A 521 18.52 1.53 -19.22
N ARG A 522 17.95 0.53 -18.55
CA ARG A 522 17.46 -0.72 -19.17
C ARG A 522 16.13 -1.19 -18.55
N PRO A 523 15.04 -0.41 -18.64
CA PRO A 523 13.79 -0.69 -17.92
C PRO A 523 13.13 -2.03 -18.25
N VAL A 524 13.31 -2.52 -19.49
CA VAL A 524 12.85 -3.86 -19.91
C VAL A 524 13.54 -4.95 -19.10
N HIS A 525 14.85 -4.83 -18.89
CA HIS A 525 15.63 -5.81 -18.14
C HIS A 525 15.48 -5.65 -16.63
N TYR A 526 15.24 -4.43 -16.14
CA TYR A 526 14.97 -4.17 -14.74
C TYR A 526 13.84 -5.06 -14.19
N ARG A 527 12.68 -5.13 -14.88
CA ARG A 527 11.52 -5.89 -14.38
C ARG A 527 11.80 -7.38 -14.29
N TRP A 528 12.48 -7.94 -15.28
CA TRP A 528 12.90 -9.34 -15.32
C TRP A 528 13.88 -9.65 -14.19
N ALA A 529 14.94 -8.86 -14.06
CA ALA A 529 15.96 -9.04 -13.04
C ALA A 529 15.36 -8.89 -11.63
N ARG A 530 14.59 -7.82 -11.40
CA ARG A 530 13.90 -7.54 -10.13
C ARG A 530 12.91 -8.66 -9.74
N SER A 531 12.14 -9.19 -10.69
CA SER A 531 11.23 -10.29 -10.39
C SER A 531 11.97 -11.57 -10.00
N ALA A 532 13.07 -11.91 -10.68
CA ALA A 532 13.88 -13.06 -10.31
C ALA A 532 14.46 -12.93 -8.90
N LEU A 533 14.97 -11.74 -8.55
CA LEU A 533 15.44 -11.44 -7.20
C LEU A 533 14.31 -11.55 -6.17
N GLY A 534 13.13 -10.99 -6.46
CA GLY A 534 11.98 -11.05 -5.58
C GLY A 534 11.51 -12.49 -5.31
N PHE A 535 11.42 -13.32 -6.34
CA PHE A 535 11.06 -14.74 -6.18
C PHE A 535 12.15 -15.53 -5.45
N ALA A 536 13.43 -15.30 -5.73
CA ALA A 536 14.53 -15.92 -5.02
C ALA A 536 14.49 -15.60 -3.52
N THR A 537 14.25 -14.32 -3.16
CA THR A 537 14.08 -13.90 -1.78
C THR A 537 12.88 -14.60 -1.13
N LEU A 538 11.72 -14.66 -1.80
CA LEU A 538 10.55 -15.37 -1.26
C LEU A 538 10.81 -16.87 -1.02
N LEU A 539 11.49 -17.55 -1.95
CA LEU A 539 11.90 -18.94 -1.79
C LEU A 539 12.87 -19.12 -0.61
N ALA A 540 13.81 -18.19 -0.43
CA ALA A 540 14.69 -18.19 0.72
C ALA A 540 13.93 -18.04 2.04
N LEU A 541 12.86 -17.23 2.09
CA LEU A 541 12.02 -17.10 3.30
C LEU A 541 11.32 -18.40 3.67
N VAL A 542 10.85 -19.14 2.66
CA VAL A 542 10.28 -20.47 2.88
C VAL A 542 11.36 -21.42 3.41
N GLY A 543 12.58 -21.35 2.87
CA GLY A 543 13.75 -22.08 3.38
C GLY A 543 14.03 -21.78 4.85
N PHE A 544 14.16 -20.50 5.22
CA PHE A 544 14.41 -20.10 6.62
C PHE A 544 13.31 -20.53 7.60
N TRP A 545 12.06 -20.59 7.13
CA TRP A 545 10.95 -21.02 7.96
C TRP A 545 10.90 -22.55 8.12
N LEU A 546 11.20 -23.31 7.07
CA LEU A 546 11.18 -24.77 7.09
C LEU A 546 12.44 -25.38 7.73
N TYR A 547 13.60 -24.76 7.54
CA TYR A 547 14.90 -25.28 7.92
C TYR A 547 15.75 -24.18 8.58
N PRO A 548 15.41 -23.75 9.81
CA PRO A 548 16.26 -22.84 10.57
C PRO A 548 17.62 -23.51 10.79
N LEU A 549 18.72 -22.81 10.51
CA LEU A 549 20.05 -23.39 10.47
C LEU A 549 21.05 -22.49 11.19
N ALA A 550 21.80 -23.07 12.13
CA ALA A 550 22.89 -22.38 12.80
C ALA A 550 24.10 -22.28 11.84
N PRO A 551 24.68 -21.08 11.66
CA PRO A 551 25.92 -20.92 10.91
C PRO A 551 27.12 -21.52 11.67
N PRO A 552 28.24 -21.80 10.99
CA PRO A 552 29.41 -22.45 11.60
C PRO A 552 29.93 -21.74 12.85
N ARG A 553 29.98 -20.40 12.85
CA ARG A 553 30.39 -19.58 14.00
C ARG A 553 29.48 -19.68 15.24
N LEU A 554 28.26 -20.22 15.08
CA LEU A 554 27.30 -20.43 16.18
C LEU A 554 27.22 -21.89 16.63
N MET A 555 27.97 -22.78 16.00
CA MET A 555 28.00 -24.17 16.43
C MET A 555 28.93 -24.32 17.65
N PRO A 556 28.46 -24.99 18.72
CA PRO A 556 29.33 -25.31 19.85
C PRO A 556 30.48 -26.23 19.40
N ASP A 557 31.61 -26.12 20.09
CA ASP A 557 32.77 -27.03 19.97
C ASP A 557 33.48 -27.10 18.61
N LEU A 558 33.08 -26.30 17.61
CA LEU A 558 33.79 -26.24 16.32
C LEU A 558 34.98 -25.27 16.29
N GLY A 559 35.09 -24.36 17.25
CA GLY A 559 36.20 -23.40 17.33
C GLY A 559 36.25 -22.36 16.21
N ILE A 560 35.20 -22.23 15.39
CA ILE A 560 35.14 -21.26 14.28
C ILE A 560 34.96 -19.84 14.82
N ILE A 561 35.76 -18.90 14.33
CA ILE A 561 35.79 -17.51 14.80
C ILE A 561 34.88 -16.65 13.93
N ASP A 562 33.91 -15.94 14.54
CA ASP A 562 33.22 -14.83 13.88
C ASP A 562 34.20 -13.67 13.73
N THR A 563 34.71 -13.46 12.52
CA THR A 563 35.69 -12.41 12.26
C THR A 563 35.09 -11.01 12.28
N VAL A 564 33.76 -10.91 12.06
CA VAL A 564 33.01 -9.65 11.96
C VAL A 564 32.68 -9.08 13.34
N HIS A 565 32.25 -9.94 14.27
CA HIS A 565 31.82 -9.53 15.61
C HIS A 565 32.72 -10.01 16.75
N GLY A 566 33.75 -10.82 16.44
CA GLY A 566 34.62 -11.43 17.45
C GLY A 566 34.06 -12.74 18.02
N VAL A 567 34.86 -13.39 18.87
CA VAL A 567 34.49 -14.68 19.49
C VAL A 567 33.17 -14.54 20.26
N GLN A 568 32.24 -15.44 19.98
CA GLN A 568 30.89 -15.38 20.55
C GLN A 568 30.85 -16.04 21.92
N ASP A 569 30.39 -15.30 22.92
CA ASP A 569 29.95 -15.86 24.20
C ASP A 569 28.52 -16.37 24.04
N PHE A 570 28.33 -17.69 24.06
CA PHE A 570 27.02 -18.32 23.90
C PHE A 570 26.06 -18.08 25.07
N SER A 571 26.55 -17.54 26.19
CA SER A 571 25.74 -17.11 27.35
C SER A 571 25.33 -15.64 27.27
N GLN A 572 26.12 -14.79 26.60
CA GLN A 572 25.84 -13.36 26.34
C GLN A 572 26.32 -12.95 24.95
N PRO A 573 25.63 -13.34 23.87
CA PRO A 573 26.16 -13.13 22.54
C PRO A 573 26.03 -11.67 22.07
N ASP A 574 27.11 -11.11 21.51
CA ASP A 574 27.13 -9.77 20.90
C ASP A 574 27.20 -9.88 19.37
N TYR A 575 26.11 -9.43 18.74
CA TYR A 575 25.92 -9.47 17.29
C TYR A 575 25.85 -8.06 16.68
N GLY A 576 26.15 -6.99 17.42
CA GLY A 576 26.09 -5.59 16.93
C GLY A 576 24.67 -4.99 16.80
N THR A 577 24.56 -3.69 16.48
CA THR A 577 23.27 -2.94 16.56
C THR A 577 22.27 -3.21 15.42
N LEU A 578 22.73 -3.76 14.29
CA LEU A 578 21.87 -4.11 13.14
C LEU A 578 21.19 -5.48 13.27
N THR A 579 21.56 -6.30 14.26
CA THR A 579 21.12 -7.69 14.37
C THR A 579 19.82 -7.90 15.13
N ALA A 580 19.33 -6.88 15.84
CA ALA A 580 17.90 -6.80 16.23
C ALA A 580 16.97 -6.87 14.98
N LEU A 581 17.52 -6.62 13.79
CA LEU A 581 16.82 -6.66 12.52
C LEU A 581 17.15 -7.89 11.65
N THR A 582 17.91 -8.89 12.09
CA THR A 582 18.26 -10.10 11.29
C THR A 582 18.16 -11.39 12.11
N ASN A 583 17.67 -12.50 11.52
CA ASN A 583 17.64 -13.80 12.21
C ASN A 583 19.03 -14.48 12.10
N GLN A 584 19.69 -14.68 13.24
CA GLN A 584 21.03 -15.27 13.30
C GLN A 584 21.06 -16.78 12.97
N TYR A 585 19.92 -17.46 13.10
CA TYR A 585 19.75 -18.90 12.84
C TYR A 585 19.09 -19.17 11.48
N ALA A 586 19.34 -18.30 10.51
CA ALA A 586 18.82 -18.39 9.14
C ALA A 586 19.98 -18.48 8.13
N ALA A 587 20.90 -19.43 8.34
CA ALA A 587 22.07 -19.59 7.50
C ALA A 587 21.72 -20.12 6.08
N MET A 588 20.82 -21.11 5.97
CA MET A 588 20.44 -21.71 4.68
C MET A 588 19.03 -21.29 4.23
N PRO A 589 18.83 -20.87 2.97
CA PRO A 589 19.85 -20.64 1.93
C PRO A 589 20.59 -19.31 2.10
N SER A 590 21.87 -19.25 1.71
CA SER A 590 22.66 -18.02 1.83
C SER A 590 22.15 -16.94 0.87
N LEU A 591 21.45 -15.93 1.39
CA LEU A 591 21.01 -14.76 0.62
C LEU A 591 22.17 -13.86 0.19
N HIS A 592 23.27 -13.82 0.95
CA HIS A 592 24.49 -13.12 0.56
C HIS A 592 25.00 -13.65 -0.78
N PHE A 593 25.22 -14.97 -0.86
CA PHE A 593 25.64 -15.63 -2.09
C PHE A 593 24.54 -15.60 -3.15
N GLY A 594 23.28 -15.77 -2.76
CA GLY A 594 22.16 -15.71 -3.71
C GLY A 594 22.06 -14.36 -4.43
N TRP A 595 22.16 -13.25 -3.71
CA TRP A 595 22.09 -11.91 -4.32
C TRP A 595 23.32 -11.59 -5.16
N SER A 596 24.51 -12.04 -4.76
CA SER A 596 25.72 -11.85 -5.56
C SER A 596 25.72 -12.72 -6.82
N LEU A 597 25.23 -13.96 -6.74
CA LEU A 597 25.05 -14.84 -7.89
C LEU A 597 24.02 -14.26 -8.86
N TRP A 598 22.90 -13.76 -8.33
CA TRP A 598 21.92 -13.04 -9.14
C TRP A 598 22.56 -11.84 -9.86
N CYS A 599 23.38 -11.03 -9.18
CA CYS A 599 24.11 -9.92 -9.81
C CYS A 599 25.02 -10.44 -10.93
N GLY A 600 25.81 -11.46 -10.66
CA GLY A 600 26.75 -12.03 -11.63
C GLY A 600 26.06 -12.58 -12.87
N LEU A 601 24.96 -13.32 -12.70
CA LEU A 601 24.14 -13.83 -13.81
C LEU A 601 23.51 -12.69 -14.62
N VAL A 602 22.92 -11.70 -13.94
CA VAL A 602 22.30 -10.54 -14.60
C VAL A 602 23.33 -9.76 -15.42
N ILE A 603 24.52 -9.51 -14.86
CA ILE A 603 25.62 -8.83 -15.54
C ILE A 603 26.11 -9.70 -16.71
N ALA A 604 26.35 -10.99 -16.52
CA ALA A 604 26.81 -11.89 -17.57
C ALA A 604 25.85 -11.95 -18.78
N ILE A 605 24.54 -11.87 -18.53
CA ILE A 605 23.49 -11.92 -19.56
C ILE A 605 23.30 -10.57 -20.29
N ILE A 606 23.48 -9.45 -19.60
CA ILE A 606 23.13 -8.10 -20.12
C ILE A 606 24.35 -7.34 -20.60
N ALA A 607 25.50 -7.50 -19.96
CA ALA A 607 26.67 -6.68 -20.22
C ALA A 607 27.26 -6.96 -21.62
N PRO A 608 27.63 -5.91 -22.37
CA PRO A 608 28.10 -6.07 -23.75
C PRO A 608 29.55 -6.58 -23.83
N ARG A 609 30.39 -6.25 -22.85
CA ARG A 609 31.84 -6.53 -22.89
C ARG A 609 32.21 -7.71 -21.99
N THR A 610 33.11 -8.58 -22.46
CA THR A 610 33.54 -9.79 -21.73
C THR A 610 34.13 -9.48 -20.36
N TRP A 611 34.94 -8.43 -20.23
CA TRP A 611 35.52 -8.05 -18.93
C TRP A 611 34.45 -7.70 -17.88
N MET A 612 33.31 -7.13 -18.28
CA MET A 612 32.20 -6.84 -17.38
C MET A 612 31.53 -8.14 -16.89
N LYS A 613 31.44 -9.15 -17.76
CA LYS A 613 30.90 -10.46 -17.42
C LYS A 613 31.82 -11.18 -16.43
N VAL A 614 33.13 -11.14 -16.68
CA VAL A 614 34.14 -11.69 -15.76
C VAL A 614 34.03 -10.99 -14.40
N LEU A 615 34.00 -9.65 -14.37
CA LEU A 615 33.85 -8.90 -13.12
C LEU A 615 32.54 -9.25 -12.39
N GLY A 616 31.44 -9.39 -13.13
CA GLY A 616 30.15 -9.83 -12.59
C GLY A 616 30.20 -11.22 -11.97
N LEU A 617 30.89 -12.18 -12.59
CA LEU A 617 31.03 -13.56 -12.11
C LEU A 617 32.08 -13.71 -11.00
N LEU A 618 33.05 -12.79 -10.90
CA LEU A 618 33.96 -12.72 -9.75
C LEU A 618 33.23 -12.34 -8.47
N HIS A 619 32.19 -11.52 -8.56
CA HIS A 619 31.44 -11.07 -7.38
C HIS A 619 30.86 -12.23 -6.54
N PRO A 620 30.09 -13.20 -7.09
CA PRO A 620 29.63 -14.35 -6.32
C PRO A 620 30.76 -15.27 -5.84
N LEU A 621 31.86 -15.38 -6.57
CA LEU A 621 33.03 -16.14 -6.14
C LEU A 621 33.63 -15.55 -4.87
N PHE A 622 33.87 -14.23 -4.86
CA PHE A 622 34.34 -13.52 -3.67
C PHE A 622 33.34 -13.57 -2.53
N THR A 623 32.03 -13.54 -2.81
CA THR A 623 31.02 -13.70 -1.76
C THR A 623 31.06 -15.10 -1.15
N ALA A 624 31.17 -16.16 -1.96
CA ALA A 624 31.31 -17.52 -1.45
C ALA A 624 32.55 -17.67 -0.56
N ALA A 625 33.68 -17.11 -0.99
CA ALA A 625 34.88 -17.07 -0.16
C ALA A 625 34.66 -16.29 1.14
N ALA A 626 34.02 -15.11 1.07
CA ALA A 626 33.77 -14.26 2.24
C ALA A 626 32.86 -14.91 3.28
N ILE A 627 31.79 -15.60 2.87
CA ILE A 627 30.85 -16.20 3.82
C ILE A 627 31.46 -17.40 4.58
N VAL A 628 32.34 -18.16 3.92
CA VAL A 628 33.09 -19.27 4.53
C VAL A 628 34.22 -18.73 5.40
N ALA A 629 35.00 -17.78 4.87
CA ALA A 629 36.11 -17.16 5.58
C ALA A 629 35.69 -16.48 6.89
N THR A 630 34.52 -15.84 6.92
CA THR A 630 34.00 -15.18 8.12
C THR A 630 33.22 -16.10 9.06
N GLY A 631 33.09 -17.40 8.72
CA GLY A 631 32.36 -18.40 9.52
C GLY A 631 30.84 -18.20 9.54
N ASN A 632 30.29 -17.39 8.64
CA ASN A 632 28.88 -17.03 8.64
C ASN A 632 27.97 -18.01 7.87
N HIS A 633 28.53 -18.89 7.05
CA HIS A 633 27.76 -19.87 6.28
C HIS A 633 28.59 -21.13 6.00
N TRP A 634 27.88 -22.25 5.85
CA TRP A 634 28.40 -23.50 5.29
C TRP A 634 28.54 -23.40 3.76
N ILE A 635 29.37 -24.23 3.14
CA ILE A 635 29.44 -24.32 1.67
C ILE A 635 28.09 -24.74 1.07
N LEU A 636 27.38 -25.66 1.71
CA LEU A 636 26.05 -26.09 1.26
C LEU A 636 25.00 -24.96 1.34
N ASP A 637 25.20 -23.95 2.19
CA ASP A 637 24.33 -22.76 2.19
C ASP A 637 24.42 -22.00 0.87
N ALA A 638 25.61 -21.95 0.26
CA ALA A 638 25.83 -21.35 -1.05
C ALA A 638 25.13 -22.16 -2.15
N ALA A 639 25.15 -23.49 -2.06
CA ALA A 639 24.37 -24.35 -2.95
C ALA A 639 22.86 -24.09 -2.80
N GLY A 640 22.36 -23.97 -1.57
CA GLY A 640 20.99 -23.55 -1.30
C GLY A 640 20.66 -22.18 -1.90
N GLY A 641 21.60 -21.22 -1.80
CA GLY A 641 21.54 -19.91 -2.44
C GLY A 641 21.41 -20.00 -3.97
N ALA A 642 22.21 -20.87 -4.60
CA ALA A 642 22.12 -21.13 -6.04
C ALA A 642 20.76 -21.72 -6.45
N VAL A 643 20.24 -22.67 -5.67
CA VAL A 643 18.93 -23.30 -5.91
C VAL A 643 17.81 -22.26 -5.87
N VAL A 644 17.77 -21.39 -4.86
CA VAL A 644 16.71 -20.36 -4.78
C VAL A 644 16.84 -19.30 -5.87
N VAL A 645 18.05 -18.94 -6.29
CA VAL A 645 18.26 -18.02 -7.43
C VAL A 645 17.79 -18.66 -8.73
N GLY A 646 18.16 -19.92 -8.96
CA GLY A 646 17.68 -20.70 -10.10
C GLY A 646 16.16 -20.82 -10.12
N GLY A 647 15.55 -21.14 -8.97
CA GLY A 647 14.10 -21.15 -8.77
C GLY A 647 13.46 -19.79 -9.03
N GLY A 648 14.10 -18.69 -8.60
CA GLY A 648 13.63 -17.33 -8.87
C GLY A 648 13.59 -16.98 -10.37
N PHE A 649 14.61 -17.37 -11.13
CA PHE A 649 14.62 -17.25 -12.59
C PHE A 649 13.60 -18.18 -13.24
N ALA A 650 13.44 -19.41 -12.75
CA ALA A 650 12.47 -20.38 -13.26
C ALA A 650 11.03 -19.90 -13.06
N LEU A 651 10.68 -19.39 -11.87
CA LEU A 651 9.38 -18.77 -11.59
C LEU A 651 9.15 -17.53 -12.43
N THR A 652 10.19 -16.71 -12.64
CA THR A 652 10.09 -15.55 -13.55
C THR A 652 9.78 -16.00 -14.98
N TYR A 653 10.44 -17.06 -15.46
CA TYR A 653 10.19 -17.63 -16.77
C TYR A 653 8.78 -18.24 -16.88
N LEU A 654 8.38 -19.00 -15.87
CA LEU A 654 7.05 -19.61 -15.76
C LEU A 654 5.93 -18.56 -15.83
N PHE A 655 6.10 -17.45 -15.11
CA PHE A 655 5.06 -16.44 -14.98
C PHE A 655 5.09 -15.34 -16.03
N GLN A 656 6.27 -15.01 -16.58
CA GLN A 656 6.44 -13.87 -17.51
C GLN A 656 6.94 -14.31 -18.89
N GLY A 657 7.34 -15.55 -19.07
CA GLY A 657 7.99 -16.05 -20.27
C GLY A 657 9.47 -15.65 -20.35
N PRO A 658 10.11 -15.87 -21.52
CA PRO A 658 11.51 -15.49 -21.73
C PRO A 658 11.72 -13.98 -21.58
N ARG A 659 12.97 -13.59 -21.28
CA ARG A 659 13.40 -12.18 -21.20
C ARG A 659 13.00 -11.43 -22.48
N ALA A 660 12.26 -10.33 -22.33
CA ALA A 660 11.95 -9.46 -23.46
C ALA A 660 13.23 -8.79 -23.99
N ARG A 661 13.43 -8.84 -25.31
CA ARG A 661 14.38 -8.00 -26.04
C ARG A 661 13.59 -6.82 -26.60
N THR A 662 14.12 -5.61 -26.52
CA THR A 662 13.58 -4.48 -27.28
C THR A 662 13.76 -4.82 -28.76
N VAL A 663 12.68 -5.22 -29.44
CA VAL A 663 12.65 -5.19 -30.89
C VAL A 663 12.61 -3.70 -31.24
N THR A 664 13.75 -3.13 -31.61
CA THR A 664 13.74 -1.97 -32.50
C THR A 664 12.98 -2.43 -33.73
N ALA A 665 11.75 -1.95 -33.92
CA ALA A 665 11.11 -2.06 -35.21
C ALA A 665 12.08 -1.40 -36.20
N ALA A 666 12.67 -2.21 -37.09
CA ALA A 666 13.28 -1.64 -38.29
C ALA A 666 12.16 -0.87 -39.00
N PRO A 667 12.43 0.31 -39.58
CA PRO A 667 11.47 0.91 -40.51
C PRO A 667 11.18 -0.16 -41.57
N GLU A 668 9.91 -0.46 -41.82
CA GLU A 668 9.52 -1.10 -43.06
C GLU A 668 10.08 -0.20 -44.17
N GLU A 669 11.07 -0.71 -44.91
CA GLU A 669 11.37 -0.16 -46.22
C GLU A 669 10.11 -0.36 -47.05
N ASP A 670 9.27 0.69 -47.09
CA ASP A 670 8.21 0.83 -48.06
C ASP A 670 8.85 0.66 -49.44
N GLY A 671 8.66 -0.52 -50.02
CA GLY A 671 8.85 -0.78 -51.43
C GLY A 671 7.86 0.07 -52.21
N VAL A 672 8.22 1.33 -52.44
CA VAL A 672 7.60 2.18 -53.47
C VAL A 672 7.93 1.53 -54.81
N LYS A 673 7.01 0.68 -55.29
CA LYS A 673 6.90 0.41 -56.72
C LYS A 673 6.42 1.71 -57.36
N GLU A 674 7.36 2.45 -57.93
CA GLU A 674 7.08 3.54 -58.87
C GLU A 674 6.16 3.04 -59.98
N VAL A 675 4.91 3.52 -59.96
CA VAL A 675 4.05 3.51 -61.14
C VAL A 675 4.53 4.65 -62.03
N SER A 676 5.36 4.30 -63.00
CA SER A 676 5.75 5.18 -64.11
C SER A 676 4.50 5.65 -64.85
N SER A 677 4.20 6.95 -64.73
CA SER A 677 3.25 7.66 -65.59
C SER A 677 3.79 9.07 -65.87
N GLY A 678 4.84 9.11 -66.68
CA GLY A 678 5.32 10.35 -67.32
C GLY A 678 4.76 10.45 -68.75
N PRO A 679 4.25 11.62 -69.17
CA PRO A 679 3.71 11.82 -70.53
C PRO A 679 4.85 11.89 -71.57
N PRO A 680 4.62 11.46 -72.83
CA PRO A 680 5.65 11.48 -73.86
C PRO A 680 5.95 12.92 -74.32
N ALA A 681 7.24 13.25 -74.40
CA ALA A 681 7.74 14.51 -74.95
C ALA A 681 7.70 14.51 -76.48
N PRO A 682 7.43 15.65 -77.15
CA PRO A 682 7.37 15.73 -78.60
C PRO A 682 8.78 15.79 -79.23
N GLU A 683 8.91 15.02 -80.29
CA GLU A 683 10.07 14.85 -81.16
C GLU A 683 10.45 16.16 -81.87
N LYS A 684 11.73 16.54 -81.76
CA LYS A 684 12.31 17.69 -82.47
C LYS A 684 12.99 17.20 -83.74
N ASP A 685 12.44 17.66 -84.85
CA ASP A 685 12.91 17.58 -86.23
C ASP A 685 14.42 17.84 -86.38
N ARG A 686 15.12 16.91 -87.04
CA ARG A 686 16.47 17.07 -87.60
C ARG A 686 16.54 16.34 -88.93
N THR A 687 16.24 17.05 -90.01
CA THR A 687 17.02 16.92 -91.26
C THR A 687 18.34 17.69 -91.08
N PRO A 688 19.46 17.42 -91.81
CA PRO A 688 19.55 16.86 -93.16
C PRO A 688 20.62 15.75 -93.35
N SER A 689 20.42 14.91 -94.38
CA SER A 689 21.39 14.37 -95.37
C SER A 689 20.82 13.11 -96.00
#